data_AF-A0A3B9J9P2-F1
#
_entry.id   AF-A0A3B9J9P2-F1
#
_cell.length_a   1.000
_cell.length_b   1.000
_cell.length_c   1.000
_cell.angle_alpha   90.00
_cell.angle_beta   90.00
_cell.angle_gamma   90.00
#
_symmetry.space_group_name_H-M   'P 1'
#
loop_
_entity.id
_entity.type
_entity.pdbx_description
1 polymer ?
#
loop_
_entity_poly.entity_id
_entity_poly.type
_entity_poly.pdbx_seq_one_letter_code
_entity_poly.pdbx_strand_id
1 'polypeptide(L)'
;MSKDELLQAAIAAAKSGNLPQAAELFMQVVKIDPACEQGWLGLGYSLSAPDRREYCFRRVLAINPDNRVAKAELARLANPAVPPPPPVPARQSPFVESGNAPRPVESSAPPRPPAPVTAPKAEAPALRRESAPAASTPTAAKAVRPKPVAQKKKKSNLPLVAALAAVAAFVLLGSVVGIGYAVFGWGRTSGLAANPPALATQPGSQALVTPLATPSPTPDPPTPIPSPMPTIVYTPVYEVAPCPFDAPNASVNCGYLTVPEDRTGDPSRTIKLAVAVYRTRSENPAEPVVFLQGGPGAEAVNLSANAYHVLVSPFLSKRDFITFDQRGTGLSEPVLECDELTKMYLQDIRGLIDSSTRDLVYANAFHACSGLMKGQGIQLRGYKTLESAADVRDLLAVLNYPQAHLYGASYGTRLAQVIMREYPEIVKTAILDSVVPLDTSLFANYSNSITSGLETLFSDCALDPQCNAAYPDLENTFWNLVKELDENPVTVTSSDYPTGLVTQTVTGETLINLVLGSIKSSRFIDTAPQTISRFKGGDFSTLVMQQSSLLFMFDDFASGLFINMTCHEQVLSTTLEDAQTEANQLIIRDYAWLPFYGDVEDVFKTCKSWGAAAPAYGENSPTISDIPSLIITGSYDPTTPPAYARQIAAHLSNSYYFEFPTLGHTPTAADSSGCAMDIVQQFLDNPEVEPDRACLGELEQPVFVVPYTGNPALALKTVTSYGIKMSVPKDWQEAGEGFYYRGNSPFDITEVGILVLPVSIGNIEEYFSSKVNGYRGLDGPLMPAGERSANGFTWQLYTSSSYGRPVDIAMVEDRGWSIIVMQFCNQDEHDALYRTVFLPIVDSASR
;
A
#
# COMPACT_ATOMS: atom_id res chain seq x y z
N MET A 1 17.62 -23.48 4.11
CA MET A 1 17.96 -24.63 3.23
C MET A 1 18.69 -24.08 2.02
N SER A 2 19.63 -24.82 1.44
CA SER A 2 20.26 -24.46 0.18
C SER A 2 19.27 -24.60 -0.99
N LYS A 3 19.59 -23.99 -2.13
CA LYS A 3 18.83 -24.14 -3.39
C LYS A 3 18.60 -25.61 -3.74
N ASP A 4 19.64 -26.44 -3.64
CA ASP A 4 19.56 -27.85 -4.03
C ASP A 4 18.74 -28.68 -3.04
N GLU A 5 18.81 -28.38 -1.74
CA GLU A 5 17.93 -28.98 -0.72
C GLU A 5 16.46 -28.64 -0.97
N LEU A 6 16.16 -27.37 -1.30
CA LEU A 6 14.81 -26.91 -1.64
C LEU A 6 14.31 -27.55 -2.94
N LEU A 7 15.17 -27.68 -3.96
CA LEU A 7 14.83 -28.31 -5.23
C LEU A 7 14.52 -29.80 -5.06
N GLN A 8 15.31 -30.53 -4.25
CA GLN A 8 15.00 -31.92 -3.93
C GLN A 8 13.71 -32.06 -3.10
N ALA A 9 13.47 -31.16 -2.14
CA ALA A 9 12.24 -31.13 -1.36
C ALA A 9 11.00 -30.83 -2.24
N ALA A 10 11.10 -29.87 -3.17
CA ALA A 10 10.05 -29.54 -4.13
C ALA A 10 9.72 -30.72 -5.06
N ILE A 11 10.75 -31.39 -5.59
CA ILE A 11 10.59 -32.59 -6.41
C ILE A 11 9.96 -33.74 -5.61
N ALA A 12 10.30 -33.90 -4.33
CA ALA A 12 9.68 -34.89 -3.45
C ALA A 12 8.21 -34.57 -3.13
N ALA A 13 7.87 -33.29 -2.91
CA ALA A 13 6.49 -32.83 -2.73
C ALA A 13 5.67 -33.09 -4.01
N ALA A 14 6.18 -32.72 -5.18
CA ALA A 14 5.53 -32.96 -6.46
C ALA A 14 5.29 -34.46 -6.73
N LYS A 15 6.30 -35.31 -6.49
CA LYS A 15 6.20 -36.77 -6.64
C LYS A 15 5.23 -37.43 -5.66
N SER A 16 4.96 -36.81 -4.51
CA SER A 16 3.96 -37.28 -3.55
C SER A 16 2.55 -36.75 -3.83
N GLY A 17 2.37 -35.93 -4.88
CA GLY A 17 1.09 -35.32 -5.25
C GLY A 17 0.74 -34.06 -4.45
N ASN A 18 1.62 -33.60 -3.55
CA ASN A 18 1.41 -32.37 -2.79
C ASN A 18 1.84 -31.14 -3.63
N LEU A 19 1.05 -30.84 -4.66
CA LEU A 19 1.32 -29.73 -5.59
C LEU A 19 1.38 -28.35 -4.90
N PRO A 20 0.56 -28.00 -3.88
CA PRO A 20 0.70 -26.73 -3.18
C PRO A 20 2.07 -26.58 -2.49
N GLN A 21 2.52 -27.61 -1.76
CA GLN A 21 3.85 -27.59 -1.13
C GLN A 21 4.97 -27.61 -2.17
N ALA A 22 4.78 -28.32 -3.28
CA ALA A 22 5.73 -28.29 -4.39
C ALA A 22 5.85 -26.88 -5.00
N ALA A 23 4.73 -26.20 -5.23
CA ALA A 23 4.70 -24.83 -5.73
C ALA A 23 5.42 -23.87 -4.77
N GLU A 24 5.14 -23.95 -3.46
CA GLU A 24 5.84 -23.15 -2.44
C GLU A 24 7.36 -23.36 -2.46
N LEU A 25 7.81 -24.62 -2.48
CA LEU A 25 9.23 -24.94 -2.49
C LEU A 25 9.90 -24.57 -3.83
N PHE A 26 9.23 -24.78 -4.98
CA PHE A 26 9.74 -24.32 -6.28
C PHE A 26 9.77 -22.79 -6.38
N MET A 27 8.82 -22.05 -5.79
CA MET A 27 8.88 -20.59 -5.66
C MET A 27 10.12 -20.15 -4.87
N GLN A 28 10.43 -20.81 -3.75
CA GLN A 28 11.65 -20.53 -3.00
C GLN A 28 12.92 -20.83 -3.81
N VAL A 29 12.94 -21.92 -4.61
CA VAL A 29 14.05 -22.22 -5.52
C VAL A 29 14.27 -21.11 -6.55
N VAL A 30 13.22 -20.63 -7.22
CA VAL A 30 13.36 -19.58 -8.25
C VAL A 30 13.56 -18.18 -7.68
N LYS A 31 13.20 -17.94 -6.40
CA LYS A 31 13.57 -16.71 -5.68
C LYS A 31 15.05 -16.68 -5.29
N ILE A 32 15.65 -17.84 -5.00
CA ILE A 32 17.08 -17.97 -4.69
C ILE A 32 17.94 -18.00 -5.96
N ASP A 33 17.46 -18.66 -7.02
CA ASP A 33 18.10 -18.66 -8.34
C ASP A 33 17.06 -18.51 -9.46
N PRO A 34 16.82 -17.28 -9.94
CA PRO A 34 15.91 -16.99 -11.05
C PRO A 34 16.30 -17.64 -12.39
N ALA A 35 17.53 -18.17 -12.54
CA ALA A 35 17.98 -18.91 -13.72
C ALA A 35 17.80 -20.44 -13.58
N CYS A 36 17.18 -20.92 -12.49
CA CYS A 36 16.96 -22.35 -12.29
C CYS A 36 15.82 -22.89 -13.19
N GLU A 37 16.19 -23.44 -14.34
CA GLU A 37 15.27 -24.06 -15.32
C GLU A 37 14.32 -25.09 -14.67
N GLN A 38 14.86 -25.99 -13.83
CA GLN A 38 14.06 -27.00 -13.13
C GLN A 38 13.13 -26.40 -12.06
N GLY A 39 13.50 -25.26 -11.46
CA GLY A 39 12.66 -24.53 -10.52
C GLY A 39 11.40 -24.00 -11.22
N TRP A 40 11.58 -23.27 -12.32
CA TRP A 40 10.46 -22.73 -13.10
C TRP A 40 9.61 -23.82 -13.75
N LEU A 41 10.21 -24.89 -14.28
CA LEU A 41 9.48 -26.00 -14.86
C LEU A 41 8.65 -26.75 -13.80
N GLY A 42 9.23 -27.00 -12.62
CA GLY A 42 8.53 -27.60 -11.49
C GLY A 42 7.39 -26.74 -10.97
N LEU A 43 7.60 -25.42 -10.90
CA LEU A 43 6.56 -24.45 -10.51
C LEU A 43 5.38 -24.44 -11.50
N GLY A 44 5.65 -24.39 -12.81
CA GLY A 44 4.61 -24.42 -13.85
C GLY A 44 3.77 -25.71 -13.88
N TYR A 45 4.30 -26.82 -13.33
CA TYR A 45 3.54 -28.06 -13.11
C TYR A 45 2.80 -28.11 -11.77
N SER A 46 3.22 -27.32 -10.79
CA SER A 46 2.66 -27.35 -9.42
C SER A 46 1.54 -26.33 -9.20
N LEU A 47 1.42 -25.34 -10.08
CA LEU A 47 0.36 -24.32 -10.06
C LEU A 47 -0.91 -24.79 -10.80
N SER A 48 -2.07 -24.33 -10.34
CA SER A 48 -3.38 -24.59 -10.94
C SER A 48 -3.80 -23.53 -11.98
N ALA A 49 -3.50 -22.26 -11.70
CA ALA A 49 -3.94 -21.09 -12.48
C ALA A 49 -3.24 -21.04 -13.88
N PRO A 50 -3.99 -21.05 -15.01
CA PRO A 50 -3.42 -21.19 -16.36
C PRO A 50 -2.39 -20.11 -16.74
N ASP A 51 -2.68 -18.86 -16.37
CA ASP A 51 -1.86 -17.66 -16.53
C ASP A 51 -0.49 -17.81 -15.83
N ARG A 52 -0.50 -18.23 -14.55
CA ARG A 52 0.74 -18.40 -13.76
C ARG A 52 1.57 -19.58 -14.27
N ARG A 53 0.92 -20.62 -14.79
CA ARG A 53 1.60 -21.75 -15.45
C ARG A 53 2.26 -21.31 -16.75
N GLU A 54 1.54 -20.54 -17.58
CA GLU A 54 2.08 -19.96 -18.81
C GLU A 54 3.29 -19.07 -18.52
N TYR A 55 3.21 -18.17 -17.53
CA TYR A 55 4.35 -17.37 -17.08
C TYR A 55 5.57 -18.26 -16.74
N CYS A 56 5.38 -19.31 -15.93
CA CYS A 56 6.46 -20.21 -15.55
C CYS A 56 7.08 -20.93 -16.75
N PHE A 57 6.28 -21.43 -17.70
CA PHE A 57 6.81 -22.08 -18.90
C PHE A 57 7.48 -21.08 -19.86
N ARG A 58 7.04 -19.81 -19.92
CA ARG A 58 7.75 -18.74 -20.64
C ARG A 58 9.09 -18.41 -19.98
N ARG A 59 9.18 -18.38 -18.65
CA ARG A 59 10.47 -18.25 -17.92
C ARG A 59 11.42 -19.42 -18.21
N VAL A 60 10.92 -20.66 -18.32
CA VAL A 60 11.73 -21.81 -18.77
C VAL A 60 12.29 -21.58 -20.17
N LEU A 61 11.50 -21.05 -21.12
CA LEU A 61 11.99 -20.76 -22.47
C LEU A 61 12.94 -19.56 -22.56
N ALA A 62 12.85 -18.60 -21.63
CA ALA A 62 13.84 -17.53 -21.52
C ALA A 62 15.21 -18.05 -21.04
N ILE A 63 15.23 -19.10 -20.22
CA ILE A 63 16.47 -19.75 -19.72
C ILE A 63 17.00 -20.77 -20.75
N ASN A 64 16.10 -21.57 -21.33
CA ASN A 64 16.41 -22.61 -22.30
C ASN A 64 15.39 -22.56 -23.46
N PRO A 65 15.68 -21.80 -24.53
CA PRO A 65 14.79 -21.66 -25.68
C PRO A 65 14.45 -22.96 -26.40
N ASP A 66 15.17 -24.07 -26.14
CA ASP A 66 14.93 -25.38 -26.75
C ASP A 66 14.21 -26.39 -25.83
N ASN A 67 13.77 -25.96 -24.64
CA ASN A 67 13.00 -26.83 -23.75
C ASN A 67 11.66 -27.26 -24.39
N ARG A 68 11.62 -28.51 -24.86
CA ARG A 68 10.46 -29.10 -25.55
C ARG A 68 9.24 -29.27 -24.65
N VAL A 69 9.43 -29.38 -23.34
CA VAL A 69 8.34 -29.58 -22.37
C VAL A 69 7.57 -28.27 -22.18
N ALA A 70 8.28 -27.16 -21.96
CA ALA A 70 7.69 -25.84 -21.86
C ALA A 70 6.98 -25.41 -23.17
N LYS A 71 7.58 -25.69 -24.34
CA LYS A 71 6.90 -25.46 -25.64
C LYS A 71 5.58 -26.24 -25.76
N ALA A 72 5.55 -27.50 -25.30
CA ALA A 72 4.36 -28.35 -25.37
C ALA A 72 3.27 -27.91 -24.38
N GLU A 73 3.62 -27.55 -23.14
CA GLU A 73 2.64 -27.06 -22.17
C GLU A 73 2.05 -25.69 -22.56
N LEU A 74 2.85 -24.79 -23.13
CA LEU A 74 2.34 -23.52 -23.67
C LEU A 74 1.36 -23.74 -24.83
N ALA A 75 1.66 -24.65 -25.75
CA ALA A 75 0.74 -25.03 -26.82
C ALA A 75 -0.57 -25.65 -26.27
N ARG A 76 -0.50 -26.40 -25.16
CA ARG A 76 -1.66 -27.01 -24.49
C ARG A 76 -2.50 -26.00 -23.71
N LEU A 77 -1.87 -24.99 -23.09
CA LEU A 77 -2.57 -23.88 -22.43
C LEU A 77 -3.26 -22.98 -23.44
N ALA A 78 -2.63 -22.74 -24.60
CA ALA A 78 -3.23 -21.99 -25.71
C ALA A 78 -4.36 -22.75 -26.44
N ASN A 79 -4.37 -24.09 -26.42
CA ASN A 79 -5.41 -24.89 -27.06
C ASN A 79 -5.66 -26.23 -26.31
N PRO A 80 -6.68 -26.29 -25.43
CA PRO A 80 -6.96 -27.46 -24.58
C PRO A 80 -7.35 -28.76 -25.34
N ALA A 81 -7.61 -28.71 -26.64
CA ALA A 81 -8.05 -29.85 -27.44
C ALA A 81 -6.92 -30.81 -27.88
N VAL A 82 -5.65 -30.51 -27.56
CA VAL A 82 -4.50 -31.33 -27.96
C VAL A 82 -4.30 -32.53 -27.01
N PRO A 83 -4.32 -33.79 -27.50
CA PRO A 83 -4.13 -34.97 -26.67
C PRO A 83 -2.68 -35.08 -26.16
N PRO A 84 -2.45 -35.75 -25.00
CA PRO A 84 -1.12 -35.85 -24.40
C PRO A 84 -0.13 -36.62 -25.29
N PRO A 85 1.15 -36.21 -25.34
CA PRO A 85 2.18 -37.00 -26.00
C PRO A 85 2.38 -38.34 -25.27
N PRO A 86 2.78 -39.41 -25.98
CA PRO A 86 3.06 -40.69 -25.34
C PRO A 86 4.22 -40.56 -24.32
N PRO A 87 4.19 -41.30 -23.20
CA PRO A 87 5.24 -41.24 -22.19
C PRO A 87 6.58 -41.65 -22.79
N VAL A 88 7.54 -40.73 -22.82
CA VAL A 88 8.91 -41.01 -23.24
C VAL A 88 9.58 -41.87 -22.16
N PRO A 89 10.16 -43.04 -22.49
CA PRO A 89 10.86 -43.86 -21.51
C PRO A 89 12.00 -43.09 -20.85
N ALA A 90 12.26 -43.36 -19.57
CA ALA A 90 13.36 -42.76 -18.84
C ALA A 90 14.69 -43.01 -19.58
N ARG A 91 15.28 -41.94 -20.12
CA ARG A 91 16.63 -41.99 -20.69
C ARG A 91 17.61 -42.12 -19.54
N GLN A 92 17.95 -43.36 -19.21
CA GLN A 92 19.13 -43.66 -18.39
C GLN A 92 20.34 -43.03 -19.08
N SER A 93 21.11 -42.21 -18.35
CA SER A 93 22.46 -41.83 -18.80
C SER A 93 23.32 -43.08 -18.80
N PRO A 94 23.86 -43.54 -19.95
CA PRO A 94 24.70 -44.72 -19.98
C PRO A 94 26.12 -44.34 -19.53
N PHE A 95 26.39 -44.48 -18.24
CA PHE A 95 27.76 -44.76 -17.79
C PHE A 95 28.03 -46.25 -18.03
N VAL A 96 28.81 -46.55 -19.07
CA VAL A 96 29.47 -47.85 -19.24
C VAL A 96 30.92 -47.58 -19.55
N GLU A 97 31.81 -48.15 -18.73
CA GLU A 97 33.24 -48.16 -18.99
C GLU A 97 33.54 -48.99 -20.24
N SER A 98 34.36 -48.45 -21.14
CA SER A 98 35.14 -49.28 -22.07
C SER A 98 36.54 -48.68 -22.21
N GLY A 99 37.44 -49.09 -21.32
CA GLY A 99 38.86 -48.77 -21.47
C GLY A 99 39.52 -49.60 -22.58
N ASN A 100 40.47 -49.02 -23.28
CA ASN A 100 41.63 -49.74 -23.82
C ASN A 100 42.77 -48.75 -24.11
N ALA A 101 43.95 -49.04 -23.55
CA ALA A 101 45.20 -48.33 -23.86
C ALA A 101 45.82 -48.88 -25.17
N PRO A 102 46.85 -48.21 -25.74
CA PRO A 102 48.20 -48.69 -25.43
C PRO A 102 49.37 -47.67 -25.46
N ARG A 103 50.26 -47.82 -24.44
CA ARG A 103 51.75 -47.78 -24.49
C ARG A 103 52.54 -46.44 -24.44
N PRO A 104 53.83 -46.46 -24.03
CA PRO A 104 54.50 -45.37 -23.27
C PRO A 104 55.79 -44.82 -23.91
N VAL A 105 56.67 -44.17 -23.10
CA VAL A 105 58.04 -43.58 -23.33
C VAL A 105 58.01 -42.03 -23.18
N GLU A 106 58.88 -41.29 -22.45
CA GLU A 106 60.23 -41.55 -21.89
C GLU A 106 60.57 -40.78 -20.57
N SER A 107 61.73 -41.14 -19.98
CA SER A 107 62.67 -40.45 -19.03
C SER A 107 62.52 -38.92 -18.83
N SER A 108 62.85 -38.30 -17.68
CA SER A 108 64.03 -38.52 -16.82
C SER A 108 63.97 -37.96 -15.37
N ALA A 109 64.81 -38.49 -14.49
CA ALA A 109 65.16 -37.98 -13.14
C ALA A 109 66.68 -38.22 -12.89
N PRO A 110 67.31 -37.94 -11.72
CA PRO A 110 66.94 -37.18 -10.51
C PRO A 110 68.04 -36.09 -10.20
N PRO A 111 68.41 -35.63 -8.97
CA PRO A 111 68.80 -36.41 -7.76
C PRO A 111 68.11 -35.99 -6.44
N ARG A 112 68.48 -36.69 -5.34
CA ARG A 112 67.92 -36.61 -3.96
C ARG A 112 68.95 -35.96 -2.97
N PRO A 113 68.70 -35.86 -1.63
CA PRO A 113 69.11 -34.73 -0.80
C PRO A 113 70.27 -35.05 0.18
N PRO A 114 70.48 -34.22 1.21
CA PRO A 114 70.87 -34.71 2.53
C PRO A 114 69.92 -34.31 3.68
N ALA A 115 70.28 -34.73 4.90
CA ALA A 115 69.43 -35.02 6.08
C ALA A 115 69.18 -33.82 7.05
N PRO A 116 68.37 -33.98 8.13
CA PRO A 116 67.89 -32.87 8.97
C PRO A 116 68.72 -32.63 10.25
N VAL A 117 68.53 -31.46 10.88
CA VAL A 117 69.11 -31.07 12.20
C VAL A 117 68.07 -30.38 13.11
N THR A 118 68.33 -30.44 14.42
CA THR A 118 67.47 -30.24 15.61
C THR A 118 66.92 -28.83 15.92
N ALA A 119 65.87 -28.79 16.76
CA ALA A 119 65.25 -27.60 17.39
C ALA A 119 66.09 -27.00 18.56
N PRO A 120 65.70 -25.86 19.20
CA PRO A 120 64.72 -25.91 20.32
C PRO A 120 63.85 -24.63 20.64
N LYS A 121 62.73 -24.87 21.35
CA LYS A 121 62.06 -24.09 22.45
C LYS A 121 61.80 -22.57 22.41
N ALA A 122 60.55 -22.18 22.68
CA ALA A 122 60.05 -21.54 23.93
C ALA A 122 58.55 -21.20 23.77
N GLU A 123 57.59 -21.79 24.49
CA GLU A 123 57.15 -21.57 25.90
C GLU A 123 56.33 -20.28 26.15
N ALA A 124 55.09 -20.48 26.60
CA ALA A 124 54.19 -19.45 27.13
C ALA A 124 54.15 -19.54 28.68
N PRO A 125 53.76 -18.47 29.40
CA PRO A 125 53.44 -18.54 30.82
C PRO A 125 51.98 -18.96 31.06
N ALA A 126 51.73 -19.61 32.19
CA ALA A 126 50.43 -20.12 32.62
C ALA A 126 50.13 -19.73 34.08
N LEU A 127 49.02 -20.27 34.60
CA LEU A 127 48.55 -20.25 36.01
C LEU A 127 47.71 -18.99 36.39
N ARG A 128 46.69 -19.09 37.26
CA ARG A 128 46.41 -20.13 38.27
C ARG A 128 44.90 -20.30 38.52
N ARG A 129 44.44 -21.53 38.79
CA ARG A 129 43.18 -21.84 39.49
C ARG A 129 43.50 -22.28 40.92
N GLU A 130 42.58 -22.07 41.86
CA GLU A 130 42.54 -22.80 43.13
C GLU A 130 41.45 -23.88 43.13
N SER A 131 41.68 -24.89 43.97
CA SER A 131 41.02 -26.19 44.17
C SER A 131 40.13 -26.16 45.43
N ALA A 132 39.26 -27.12 45.81
CA ALA A 132 38.59 -28.34 45.29
C ALA A 132 37.57 -28.74 46.43
N PRO A 133 37.11 -30.00 46.69
CA PRO A 133 37.01 -31.27 45.95
C PRO A 133 35.51 -31.72 45.85
N ALA A 134 35.02 -32.98 45.79
CA ALA A 134 35.56 -34.36 45.77
C ALA A 134 34.57 -35.36 45.09
N ALA A 135 35.01 -36.62 44.98
CA ALA A 135 34.24 -37.89 45.16
C ALA A 135 34.22 -38.90 43.97
N SER A 136 35.26 -39.73 43.92
CA SER A 136 35.29 -41.19 43.61
C SER A 136 34.39 -41.81 42.51
N THR A 137 35.05 -42.36 41.48
CA THR A 137 34.60 -43.47 40.62
C THR A 137 34.56 -44.83 41.35
N PRO A 138 33.78 -45.85 40.89
CA PRO A 138 34.42 -46.91 40.09
C PRO A 138 33.55 -47.63 39.01
N THR A 139 34.18 -47.85 37.84
CA THR A 139 34.13 -49.03 36.93
C THR A 139 32.82 -49.60 36.35
N ALA A 140 32.93 -50.13 35.12
CA ALA A 140 31.84 -50.61 34.28
C ALA A 140 31.35 -52.05 34.56
N ALA A 141 30.07 -52.29 34.27
CA ALA A 141 29.47 -53.62 34.09
C ALA A 141 28.53 -53.63 32.87
N LYS A 142 28.37 -54.81 32.22
CA LYS A 142 27.64 -54.97 30.94
C LYS A 142 26.15 -54.67 31.09
N ALA A 143 25.60 -53.81 30.22
CA ALA A 143 24.16 -53.61 30.06
C ALA A 143 23.60 -54.38 28.86
N VAL A 144 22.45 -55.04 29.07
CA VAL A 144 21.69 -55.80 28.06
C VAL A 144 20.96 -54.84 27.12
N ARG A 145 20.86 -55.17 25.82
CA ARG A 145 20.07 -54.38 24.85
C ARG A 145 18.58 -54.37 25.23
N PRO A 146 17.93 -53.22 25.45
CA PRO A 146 16.48 -53.14 25.43
C PRO A 146 15.96 -53.28 23.99
N LYS A 147 14.80 -53.94 23.82
CA LYS A 147 14.10 -53.97 22.52
C LYS A 147 13.53 -52.58 22.21
N PRO A 148 13.49 -52.15 20.93
CA PRO A 148 12.93 -50.86 20.58
C PRO A 148 11.41 -50.83 20.83
N VAL A 149 10.96 -49.84 21.60
CA VAL A 149 9.55 -49.47 21.67
C VAL A 149 9.18 -48.84 20.33
N ALA A 150 8.16 -49.37 19.68
CA ALA A 150 7.70 -48.84 18.39
C ALA A 150 7.07 -47.46 18.56
N GLN A 151 7.79 -46.40 18.17
CA GLN A 151 7.18 -45.09 17.96
C GLN A 151 6.14 -45.22 16.85
N LYS A 152 4.86 -45.07 17.19
CA LYS A 152 3.80 -44.88 16.18
C LYS A 152 4.10 -43.58 15.44
N LYS A 153 4.41 -43.67 14.14
CA LYS A 153 4.39 -42.50 13.24
C LYS A 153 3.01 -41.86 13.32
N LYS A 154 2.89 -40.60 13.80
CA LYS A 154 1.70 -39.78 13.52
C LYS A 154 1.60 -39.69 11.99
N LYS A 155 0.50 -40.17 11.41
CA LYS A 155 0.18 -39.90 10.00
C LYS A 155 -0.16 -38.41 9.89
N SER A 156 0.41 -37.72 8.91
CA SER A 156 -0.05 -36.38 8.55
C SER A 156 -1.42 -36.51 7.87
N ASN A 157 -2.49 -36.04 8.53
CA ASN A 157 -3.79 -35.93 7.89
C ASN A 157 -3.79 -34.71 6.95
N LEU A 158 -3.22 -34.88 5.75
CA LEU A 158 -3.26 -33.87 4.69
C LEU A 158 -4.69 -33.31 4.41
N PRO A 159 -5.78 -34.11 4.38
CA PRO A 159 -7.14 -33.56 4.23
C PRO A 159 -7.59 -32.71 5.43
N LEU A 160 -7.12 -33.03 6.65
CA LEU A 160 -7.39 -32.21 7.84
C LEU A 160 -6.66 -30.87 7.72
N VAL A 161 -5.38 -30.88 7.34
CA VAL A 161 -4.60 -29.64 7.13
C VAL A 161 -5.20 -28.79 6.02
N ALA A 162 -5.68 -29.38 4.93
CA ALA A 162 -6.33 -28.65 3.83
C ALA A 162 -7.69 -28.05 4.25
N ALA A 163 -8.53 -28.82 4.95
CA ALA A 163 -9.81 -28.31 5.47
C ALA A 163 -9.61 -27.20 6.51
N LEU A 164 -8.63 -27.35 7.40
CA LEU A 164 -8.28 -26.32 8.40
C LEU A 164 -7.66 -25.07 7.75
N ALA A 165 -6.81 -25.22 6.74
CA ALA A 165 -6.27 -24.11 5.97
C ALA A 165 -7.36 -23.35 5.19
N ALA A 166 -8.42 -24.02 4.75
CA ALA A 166 -9.60 -23.35 4.21
C ALA A 166 -10.26 -22.47 5.29
N VAL A 167 -10.45 -22.96 6.53
CA VAL A 167 -11.06 -22.13 7.60
C VAL A 167 -10.17 -20.95 8.00
N ALA A 168 -8.83 -21.09 7.99
CA ALA A 168 -7.96 -19.93 8.15
C ALA A 168 -8.07 -18.95 6.96
N ALA A 169 -8.14 -19.43 5.73
CA ALA A 169 -8.40 -18.57 4.58
C ALA A 169 -9.78 -17.89 4.65
N PHE A 170 -10.77 -18.52 5.30
CA PHE A 170 -12.11 -17.94 5.55
C PHE A 170 -12.16 -16.94 6.70
N VAL A 171 -11.47 -17.17 7.82
CA VAL A 171 -11.34 -16.16 8.89
C VAL A 171 -10.49 -14.98 8.42
N LEU A 172 -9.46 -15.25 7.59
CA LEU A 172 -8.77 -14.21 6.85
C LEU A 172 -9.72 -13.51 5.87
N LEU A 173 -10.56 -14.20 5.08
CA LEU A 173 -11.56 -13.52 4.24
C LEU A 173 -12.49 -12.63 5.07
N GLY A 174 -13.07 -13.11 6.17
CA GLY A 174 -13.99 -12.31 6.98
C GLY A 174 -13.35 -11.08 7.66
N SER A 175 -12.03 -11.08 7.80
CA SER A 175 -11.24 -9.92 8.23
C SER A 175 -10.60 -9.11 7.09
N VAL A 176 -10.60 -9.63 5.85
CA VAL A 176 -9.92 -9.06 4.66
C VAL A 176 -10.90 -8.69 3.53
N VAL A 177 -12.19 -9.03 3.59
CA VAL A 177 -13.20 -8.63 2.58
C VAL A 177 -13.31 -7.08 2.52
N GLY A 178 -13.03 -6.37 3.61
CA GLY A 178 -12.80 -4.92 3.57
C GLY A 178 -11.49 -4.52 2.87
N ILE A 179 -10.37 -5.11 3.30
CA ILE A 179 -9.00 -4.77 2.89
C ILE A 179 -8.73 -5.11 1.40
N GLY A 180 -9.08 -6.32 0.96
CA GLY A 180 -8.78 -6.82 -0.38
C GLY A 180 -9.52 -6.07 -1.50
N TYR A 181 -10.77 -5.69 -1.25
CA TYR A 181 -11.57 -4.87 -2.17
C TYR A 181 -11.15 -3.39 -2.21
N ALA A 182 -10.41 -2.92 -1.20
CA ALA A 182 -9.84 -1.57 -1.16
C ALA A 182 -8.44 -1.51 -1.81
N VAL A 183 -7.59 -2.50 -1.53
CA VAL A 183 -6.16 -2.48 -1.90
C VAL A 183 -5.89 -3.06 -3.30
N PHE A 184 -6.64 -4.08 -3.76
CA PHE A 184 -6.29 -4.83 -4.99
C PHE A 184 -7.22 -4.61 -6.20
N GLY A 185 -8.10 -3.59 -6.16
CA GLY A 185 -8.90 -3.18 -7.33
C GLY A 185 -9.87 -4.23 -7.89
N TRP A 186 -10.15 -5.31 -7.15
CA TRP A 186 -11.08 -6.37 -7.56
C TRP A 186 -12.54 -5.95 -7.38
N GLY A 187 -12.99 -5.01 -8.22
CA GLY A 187 -14.36 -4.50 -8.20
C GLY A 187 -14.80 -3.99 -9.56
N ARG A 188 -15.29 -4.88 -10.43
CA ARG A 188 -16.10 -4.45 -11.58
C ARG A 188 -17.43 -3.90 -11.07
N THR A 189 -17.69 -2.63 -11.36
CA THR A 189 -18.99 -2.02 -11.62
C THR A 189 -20.23 -2.84 -11.21
N SER A 190 -20.90 -2.41 -10.13
CA SER A 190 -22.35 -2.58 -9.95
C SER A 190 -22.83 -1.59 -8.90
N GLY A 191 -23.23 -0.39 -9.35
CA GLY A 191 -24.01 0.50 -8.48
C GLY A 191 -25.38 -0.12 -8.22
N LEU A 192 -25.86 0.01 -6.98
CA LEU A 192 -27.27 -0.02 -6.55
C LEU A 192 -27.27 0.14 -5.03
N ALA A 193 -27.07 1.37 -4.55
CA ALA A 193 -27.39 1.70 -3.17
C ALA A 193 -28.88 1.39 -2.92
N ALA A 194 -29.20 0.78 -1.78
CA ALA A 194 -30.58 0.52 -1.41
C ALA A 194 -31.28 1.86 -1.12
N ASN A 195 -32.27 2.23 -1.94
CA ASN A 195 -33.00 3.50 -1.80
C ASN A 195 -33.50 3.72 -0.36
N PRO A 196 -33.13 4.83 0.31
CA PRO A 196 -33.77 5.23 1.55
C PRO A 196 -35.25 5.57 1.30
N PRO A 197 -36.14 5.40 2.30
CA PRO A 197 -37.54 5.76 2.16
C PRO A 197 -37.70 7.28 1.97
N ALA A 198 -38.60 7.68 1.07
CA ALA A 198 -38.81 9.07 0.69
C ALA A 198 -39.18 9.96 1.88
N LEU A 199 -38.28 10.87 2.25
CA LEU A 199 -38.53 11.94 3.22
C LEU A 199 -39.23 13.12 2.55
N ALA A 200 -40.19 13.71 3.26
CA ALA A 200 -41.09 14.72 2.70
C ALA A 200 -40.39 16.07 2.54
N THR A 201 -40.58 16.68 1.36
CA THR A 201 -40.14 18.04 1.07
C THR A 201 -40.76 19.07 2.02
N GLN A 202 -39.95 19.99 2.53
CA GLN A 202 -40.38 21.24 3.16
C GLN A 202 -39.72 22.43 2.45
N PRO A 203 -40.41 23.57 2.29
CA PRO A 203 -39.98 24.62 1.38
C PRO A 203 -39.08 25.68 2.04
N GLY A 204 -37.97 25.99 1.35
CA GLY A 204 -37.37 27.32 1.18
C GLY A 204 -37.24 28.25 2.39
N SER A 205 -36.02 28.36 2.93
CA SER A 205 -35.54 29.52 3.67
C SER A 205 -34.63 30.38 2.79
N GLN A 206 -34.96 31.66 2.62
CA GLN A 206 -34.14 32.60 1.84
C GLN A 206 -32.92 33.04 2.66
N ALA A 207 -31.72 32.89 2.10
CA ALA A 207 -30.50 33.45 2.68
C ALA A 207 -30.51 35.00 2.54
N LEU A 208 -30.32 35.71 3.66
CA LEU A 208 -30.09 37.16 3.63
C LEU A 208 -28.68 37.45 3.12
N VAL A 209 -28.57 38.04 1.94
CA VAL A 209 -27.30 38.58 1.43
C VAL A 209 -27.07 39.97 2.02
N THR A 210 -26.11 40.08 2.96
CA THR A 210 -25.56 41.38 3.39
C THR A 210 -24.22 41.65 2.69
N PRO A 211 -24.11 42.69 1.85
CA PRO A 211 -22.85 43.03 1.20
C PRO A 211 -21.93 43.80 2.16
N LEU A 212 -20.87 43.17 2.65
CA LEU A 212 -19.72 43.90 3.21
C LEU A 212 -18.78 44.28 2.07
N ALA A 213 -18.83 45.55 1.67
CA ALA A 213 -17.79 46.16 0.85
C ALA A 213 -16.66 46.65 1.75
N THR A 214 -15.53 45.94 1.73
CA THR A 214 -14.24 46.44 2.25
C THR A 214 -13.37 46.94 1.09
N PRO A 215 -12.51 47.96 1.31
CA PRO A 215 -11.75 48.58 0.23
C PRO A 215 -10.63 47.66 -0.27
N SER A 216 -10.42 47.66 -1.59
CA SER A 216 -9.32 46.93 -2.22
C SER A 216 -7.96 47.37 -1.65
N PRO A 217 -7.05 46.43 -1.30
CA PRO A 217 -5.70 46.79 -0.92
C PRO A 217 -4.95 47.42 -2.10
N THR A 218 -4.06 48.37 -1.80
CA THR A 218 -3.09 48.89 -2.78
C THR A 218 -2.24 47.76 -3.34
N PRO A 219 -1.91 47.73 -4.65
CA PRO A 219 -1.04 46.71 -5.20
C PRO A 219 0.36 46.82 -4.59
N ASP A 220 0.86 45.71 -4.07
CA ASP A 220 2.27 45.59 -3.70
C ASP A 220 3.19 45.74 -4.94
N PRO A 221 4.45 46.17 -4.75
CA PRO A 221 5.40 46.26 -5.85
C PRO A 221 5.58 44.89 -6.54
N PRO A 222 5.77 44.85 -7.87
CA PRO A 222 5.81 43.59 -8.60
C PRO A 222 6.91 42.67 -8.08
N THR A 223 6.53 41.46 -7.70
CA THR A 223 7.43 40.41 -7.23
C THR A 223 8.55 40.19 -8.25
N PRO A 224 9.83 40.28 -7.86
CA PRO A 224 10.92 40.06 -8.79
C PRO A 224 10.90 38.60 -9.28
N ILE A 225 10.72 38.42 -10.58
CA ILE A 225 10.82 37.11 -11.23
C ILE A 225 12.25 36.57 -11.00
N PRO A 226 12.41 35.30 -10.56
CA PRO A 226 13.72 34.68 -10.49
C PRO A 226 14.47 34.81 -11.81
N SER A 227 15.79 35.05 -11.76
CA SER A 227 16.59 34.97 -12.99
C SER A 227 16.61 33.50 -13.45
N PRO A 228 16.44 33.23 -14.77
CA PRO A 228 16.49 31.87 -15.29
C PRO A 228 17.74 31.14 -14.79
N MET A 229 17.60 29.89 -14.34
CA MET A 229 18.74 29.17 -13.75
C MET A 229 19.94 29.21 -14.70
N PRO A 230 21.15 29.56 -14.22
CA PRO A 230 22.33 29.64 -15.06
C PRO A 230 22.66 28.25 -15.61
N THR A 231 22.25 28.03 -16.85
CA THR A 231 22.21 26.72 -17.49
C THR A 231 23.50 26.51 -18.27
N ILE A 232 24.27 25.51 -17.88
CA ILE A 232 25.43 25.02 -18.65
C ILE A 232 25.03 24.56 -20.06
N VAL A 233 25.98 24.52 -21.00
CA VAL A 233 25.70 24.01 -22.36
C VAL A 233 25.77 22.49 -22.37
N TYR A 234 24.68 21.84 -22.77
CA TYR A 234 24.56 20.40 -23.01
C TYR A 234 23.54 20.14 -24.14
N THR A 235 23.25 18.86 -24.40
CA THR A 235 22.17 18.45 -25.30
C THR A 235 21.45 17.28 -24.63
N PRO A 236 20.14 17.38 -24.34
CA PRO A 236 19.37 16.26 -23.80
C PRO A 236 19.26 15.14 -24.84
N VAL A 237 19.22 13.89 -24.39
CA VAL A 237 19.15 12.71 -25.26
C VAL A 237 18.02 11.80 -24.80
N TYR A 238 17.14 11.38 -25.71
CA TYR A 238 16.14 10.36 -25.44
C TYR A 238 16.52 9.03 -26.10
N GLU A 239 16.64 7.98 -25.29
CA GLU A 239 16.97 6.63 -25.74
C GLU A 239 15.77 5.70 -25.52
N VAL A 240 15.28 5.05 -26.58
CA VAL A 240 14.16 4.10 -26.50
C VAL A 240 14.57 2.84 -25.76
N ALA A 241 13.73 2.38 -24.83
CA ALA A 241 13.93 1.17 -24.04
C ALA A 241 12.65 0.29 -24.05
N PRO A 242 12.77 -1.03 -23.79
CA PRO A 242 11.59 -1.87 -23.56
C PRO A 242 10.77 -1.34 -22.36
N CYS A 243 9.45 -1.36 -22.47
CA CYS A 243 8.59 -1.08 -21.31
C CYS A 243 8.74 -2.19 -20.25
N PRO A 244 8.85 -1.86 -18.96
CA PRO A 244 8.98 -2.84 -17.89
C PRO A 244 7.63 -3.45 -17.45
N PHE A 245 6.52 -2.97 -18.01
CA PHE A 245 5.15 -3.41 -17.76
C PHE A 245 4.45 -3.81 -19.07
N ASP A 246 3.41 -4.65 -18.97
CA ASP A 246 2.52 -4.97 -20.07
C ASP A 246 1.40 -3.92 -20.17
N ALA A 247 1.16 -3.39 -21.38
CA ALA A 247 0.11 -2.40 -21.64
C ALA A 247 -0.95 -2.93 -22.65
N PRO A 248 -1.84 -3.85 -22.24
CA PRO A 248 -2.82 -4.44 -23.14
C PRO A 248 -3.80 -3.37 -23.68
N ASN A 249 -3.90 -3.28 -25.00
CA ASN A 249 -4.72 -2.31 -25.74
C ASN A 249 -4.21 -0.86 -25.77
N ALA A 250 -2.94 -0.61 -25.45
CA ALA A 250 -2.26 0.66 -25.70
C ALA A 250 -1.00 0.47 -26.56
N SER A 251 -0.67 1.46 -27.38
CA SER A 251 0.67 1.57 -27.98
C SER A 251 1.50 2.46 -27.05
N VAL A 252 2.57 1.91 -26.47
CA VAL A 252 3.40 2.62 -25.48
C VAL A 252 4.84 2.60 -25.92
N ASN A 253 5.47 3.78 -25.93
CA ASN A 253 6.90 3.93 -26.16
C ASN A 253 7.56 4.28 -24.84
N CYS A 254 8.43 3.39 -24.34
CA CYS A 254 9.23 3.65 -23.15
C CYS A 254 10.67 4.02 -23.52
N GLY A 255 11.35 4.71 -22.61
CA GLY A 255 12.72 5.15 -22.82
C GLY A 255 13.26 5.98 -21.67
N TYR A 256 14.49 6.45 -21.84
CA TYR A 256 15.20 7.27 -20.86
C TYR A 256 15.56 8.62 -21.45
N LEU A 257 15.20 9.70 -20.75
CA LEU A 257 15.72 11.05 -21.00
C LEU A 257 17.00 11.24 -20.18
N THR A 258 18.13 11.45 -20.84
CA THR A 258 19.42 11.77 -20.22
C THR A 258 19.62 13.28 -20.18
N VAL A 259 19.84 13.82 -18.98
CA VAL A 259 19.99 15.26 -18.67
C VAL A 259 21.07 15.47 -17.59
N PRO A 260 21.64 16.67 -17.43
CA PRO A 260 22.55 16.97 -16.32
C PRO A 260 21.88 16.76 -14.95
N GLU A 261 22.66 16.25 -14.00
CA GLU A 261 22.25 16.11 -12.59
C GLU A 261 22.04 17.50 -11.95
N ASP A 262 22.92 18.44 -12.26
CA ASP A 262 22.88 19.83 -11.77
C ASP A 262 23.24 20.75 -12.94
N ARG A 263 22.29 21.56 -13.41
CA ARG A 263 22.46 22.44 -14.57
C ARG A 263 23.33 23.66 -14.29
N THR A 264 23.77 23.86 -13.05
CA THR A 264 24.77 24.85 -12.65
C THR A 264 26.20 24.27 -12.54
N GLY A 265 26.34 22.95 -12.68
CA GLY A 265 27.55 22.19 -12.36
C GLY A 265 28.35 21.68 -13.57
N ASP A 266 28.72 20.40 -13.53
CA ASP A 266 29.49 19.71 -14.57
C ASP A 266 28.53 19.01 -15.56
N PRO A 267 28.50 19.38 -16.85
CA PRO A 267 27.56 18.80 -17.82
C PRO A 267 27.84 17.33 -18.14
N SER A 268 29.01 16.79 -17.76
CA SER A 268 29.31 15.35 -17.89
C SER A 268 28.65 14.48 -16.82
N ARG A 269 28.17 15.10 -15.73
CA ARG A 269 27.37 14.41 -14.70
C ARG A 269 25.91 14.39 -15.12
N THR A 270 25.46 13.25 -15.60
CA THR A 270 24.09 13.05 -16.07
C THR A 270 23.30 12.08 -15.21
N ILE A 271 21.99 12.30 -15.16
CA ILE A 271 20.97 11.37 -14.66
C ILE A 271 20.13 10.86 -15.83
N LYS A 272 19.39 9.77 -15.63
CA LYS A 272 18.38 9.30 -16.58
C LYS A 272 17.00 9.36 -15.95
N LEU A 273 16.03 9.85 -16.70
CA LEU A 273 14.63 9.88 -16.29
C LEU A 273 13.85 8.83 -17.07
N ALA A 274 13.18 7.91 -16.39
CA ALA A 274 12.34 6.92 -17.04
C ALA A 274 11.06 7.58 -17.56
N VAL A 275 10.70 7.30 -18.82
CA VAL A 275 9.55 7.91 -19.51
C VAL A 275 8.71 6.81 -20.16
N ALA A 276 7.39 6.93 -20.06
CA ALA A 276 6.44 6.19 -20.89
C ALA A 276 5.51 7.17 -21.63
N VAL A 277 5.42 7.01 -22.96
CA VAL A 277 4.51 7.77 -23.82
C VAL A 277 3.43 6.81 -24.34
N TYR A 278 2.24 6.92 -23.78
CA TYR A 278 1.05 6.20 -24.25
C TYR A 278 0.46 6.96 -25.44
N ARG A 279 0.41 6.30 -26.60
CA ARG A 279 -0.03 6.92 -27.85
C ARG A 279 -1.54 6.97 -27.95
N THR A 280 -2.04 8.10 -28.46
CA THR A 280 -3.45 8.26 -28.77
C THR A 280 -3.92 7.28 -29.84
N ARG A 281 -5.24 7.03 -29.85
CA ARG A 281 -5.92 6.28 -30.92
C ARG A 281 -6.40 7.18 -32.07
N SER A 282 -6.24 8.50 -31.94
CA SER A 282 -6.61 9.47 -32.99
C SER A 282 -5.59 9.48 -34.13
N GLU A 283 -6.07 9.51 -35.38
CA GLU A 283 -5.22 9.79 -36.56
C GLU A 283 -4.77 11.26 -36.64
N ASN A 284 -5.45 12.15 -35.91
CA ASN A 284 -5.09 13.55 -35.73
C ASN A 284 -4.92 13.81 -34.22
N PRO A 285 -3.74 13.53 -33.64
CA PRO A 285 -3.48 13.83 -32.23
C PRO A 285 -3.60 15.32 -31.96
N ALA A 286 -4.29 15.67 -30.89
CA ALA A 286 -4.16 16.99 -30.27
C ALA A 286 -2.97 17.00 -29.30
N GLU A 287 -2.61 18.17 -28.76
CA GLU A 287 -1.46 18.34 -27.86
C GLU A 287 -1.46 17.31 -26.71
N PRO A 288 -0.30 16.76 -26.32
CA PRO A 288 -0.21 15.72 -25.30
C PRO A 288 -0.55 16.26 -23.90
N VAL A 289 -0.89 15.34 -23.00
CA VAL A 289 -0.92 15.59 -21.55
C VAL A 289 0.39 15.09 -20.95
N VAL A 290 1.06 15.91 -20.14
CA VAL A 290 2.19 15.50 -19.29
C VAL A 290 1.68 15.39 -17.86
N PHE A 291 1.71 14.17 -17.31
CA PHE A 291 1.37 13.92 -15.92
C PHE A 291 2.55 14.21 -15.00
N LEU A 292 2.29 14.98 -13.94
CA LEU A 292 3.26 15.39 -12.93
C LEU A 292 2.79 14.82 -11.59
N GLN A 293 3.47 13.77 -11.14
CA GLN A 293 3.08 13.03 -9.94
C GLN A 293 3.44 13.75 -8.64
N GLY A 294 2.61 13.51 -7.62
CA GLY A 294 2.78 14.00 -6.25
C GLY A 294 3.83 13.27 -5.41
N GLY A 295 3.63 13.30 -4.09
CA GLY A 295 4.60 12.86 -3.09
C GLY A 295 5.18 14.05 -2.35
N PRO A 296 6.34 14.62 -2.76
CA PRO A 296 7.24 14.16 -3.82
C PRO A 296 7.86 12.79 -3.52
N GLY A 297 8.45 12.12 -4.49
CA GLY A 297 9.09 10.81 -4.30
C GLY A 297 8.26 9.61 -4.75
N ALA A 298 6.98 9.77 -5.06
CA ALA A 298 6.17 8.70 -5.66
C ALA A 298 6.51 8.53 -7.15
N GLU A 299 6.58 7.28 -7.61
CA GLU A 299 6.77 6.97 -9.03
C GLU A 299 5.51 7.22 -9.87
N ALA A 300 5.70 7.53 -11.16
CA ALA A 300 4.64 7.91 -12.09
C ALA A 300 4.46 6.90 -13.23
N VAL A 301 5.54 6.25 -13.68
CA VAL A 301 5.54 5.32 -14.82
C VAL A 301 4.74 4.05 -14.50
N ASN A 302 5.10 3.37 -13.40
CA ASN A 302 4.38 2.19 -12.91
C ASN A 302 2.97 2.54 -12.42
N LEU A 303 2.79 3.67 -11.72
CA LEU A 303 1.47 4.16 -11.32
C LEU A 303 0.55 4.32 -12.55
N SER A 304 1.04 4.88 -13.64
CA SER A 304 0.27 5.04 -14.88
C SER A 304 -0.08 3.70 -15.54
N ALA A 305 0.76 2.68 -15.40
CA ALA A 305 0.45 1.33 -15.87
C ALA A 305 -0.61 0.65 -14.97
N ASN A 306 -0.44 0.72 -13.65
CA ASN A 306 -1.32 0.11 -12.65
C ASN A 306 -2.71 0.77 -12.62
N ALA A 307 -2.76 2.11 -12.71
CA ALA A 307 -3.98 2.91 -12.72
C ALA A 307 -4.46 3.27 -14.15
N TYR A 308 -4.00 2.56 -15.19
CA TYR A 308 -4.21 2.89 -16.60
C TYR A 308 -5.66 3.29 -16.94
N HIS A 309 -6.66 2.58 -16.42
CA HIS A 309 -8.06 2.86 -16.72
C HIS A 309 -8.53 4.23 -16.22
N VAL A 310 -8.06 4.67 -15.05
CA VAL A 310 -8.45 5.94 -14.41
C VAL A 310 -7.55 7.08 -14.89
N LEU A 311 -6.23 6.86 -14.87
CA LEU A 311 -5.24 7.92 -15.04
C LEU A 311 -4.83 8.18 -16.50
N VAL A 312 -4.85 7.16 -17.37
CA VAL A 312 -4.28 7.25 -18.73
C VAL A 312 -5.35 7.17 -19.82
N SER A 313 -6.23 6.16 -19.71
CA SER A 313 -7.17 5.79 -20.77
C SER A 313 -8.18 6.88 -21.20
N PRO A 314 -8.62 7.82 -20.33
CA PRO A 314 -9.51 8.92 -20.74
C PRO A 314 -8.91 9.79 -21.87
N PHE A 315 -7.61 10.08 -21.79
CA PHE A 315 -6.91 11.00 -22.69
C PHE A 315 -6.63 10.38 -24.08
N LEU A 316 -6.42 9.06 -24.15
CA LEU A 316 -6.01 8.34 -25.38
C LEU A 316 -7.11 8.26 -26.46
N SER A 317 -8.23 8.96 -26.29
CA SER A 317 -9.19 9.23 -27.35
C SER A 317 -8.70 10.31 -28.33
N LYS A 318 -7.92 11.29 -27.85
CA LYS A 318 -7.51 12.49 -28.60
C LYS A 318 -6.04 12.87 -28.44
N ARG A 319 -5.44 12.58 -27.28
CA ARG A 319 -4.13 13.09 -26.85
C ARG A 319 -3.17 11.95 -26.51
N ASP A 320 -1.89 12.14 -26.79
CA ASP A 320 -0.84 11.30 -26.19
C ASP A 320 -0.79 11.60 -24.69
N PHE A 321 -0.51 10.58 -23.87
CA PHE A 321 -0.29 10.73 -22.44
C PHE A 321 1.16 10.40 -22.09
N ILE A 322 1.89 11.40 -21.62
CA ILE A 322 3.30 11.33 -21.25
C ILE A 322 3.38 11.26 -19.73
N THR A 323 4.01 10.21 -19.22
CA THR A 323 4.37 10.08 -17.81
C THR A 323 5.87 9.85 -17.70
N PHE A 324 6.48 10.36 -16.64
CA PHE A 324 7.89 10.14 -16.37
C PHE A 324 8.15 10.12 -14.86
N ASP A 325 9.10 9.28 -14.45
CA ASP A 325 9.56 9.27 -13.08
C ASP A 325 10.51 10.47 -12.90
N GLN A 326 10.16 11.37 -11.98
CA GLN A 326 10.94 12.57 -11.71
C GLN A 326 12.35 12.21 -11.22
N ARG A 327 13.28 13.17 -11.30
CA ARG A 327 14.67 12.98 -10.85
C ARG A 327 14.72 12.46 -9.40
N GLY A 328 15.25 11.25 -9.21
CA GLY A 328 15.39 10.64 -7.89
C GLY A 328 14.28 9.68 -7.46
N THR A 329 13.31 9.31 -8.29
CA THR A 329 12.25 8.33 -7.95
C THR A 329 12.04 7.25 -9.02
N GLY A 330 11.36 6.16 -8.63
CA GLY A 330 10.87 5.10 -9.52
C GLY A 330 11.98 4.41 -10.29
N LEU A 331 11.85 4.41 -11.62
CA LEU A 331 12.79 3.78 -12.53
C LEU A 331 13.90 4.73 -13.02
N SER A 332 13.93 5.97 -12.53
CA SER A 332 14.95 6.96 -12.88
C SER A 332 16.29 6.70 -12.17
N GLU A 333 17.40 6.98 -12.84
CA GLU A 333 18.75 6.69 -12.35
C GLU A 333 19.50 7.99 -11.98
N PRO A 334 19.93 8.18 -10.71
CA PRO A 334 19.74 7.32 -9.54
C PRO A 334 18.36 7.53 -8.87
N VAL A 335 17.90 6.51 -8.15
CA VAL A 335 16.77 6.62 -7.20
C VAL A 335 17.31 7.08 -5.85
N LEU A 336 16.65 8.04 -5.21
CA LEU A 336 17.00 8.56 -3.88
C LEU A 336 16.21 7.81 -2.79
N GLU A 337 16.49 6.53 -2.63
CA GLU A 337 15.91 5.70 -1.56
C GLU A 337 16.65 5.80 -0.23
N CYS A 338 15.92 5.62 0.88
CA CYS A 338 16.47 5.43 2.22
C CYS A 338 16.04 4.07 2.82
N ASP A 339 16.65 3.01 2.29
CA ASP A 339 16.52 1.62 2.72
C ASP A 339 16.59 1.45 4.26
N GLU A 340 17.46 2.20 4.95
CA GLU A 340 17.55 2.25 6.41
C GLU A 340 16.30 2.81 7.09
N LEU A 341 15.70 3.89 6.58
CA LEU A 341 14.50 4.50 7.16
C LEU A 341 13.29 3.56 7.03
N THR A 342 13.10 2.93 5.86
CA THR A 342 12.05 1.91 5.67
C THR A 342 12.25 0.74 6.64
N LYS A 343 13.48 0.28 6.85
CA LYS A 343 13.79 -0.78 7.84
C LYS A 343 13.51 -0.34 9.28
N MET A 344 13.79 0.92 9.66
CA MET A 344 13.48 1.42 11.00
C MET A 344 11.96 1.55 11.20
N TYR A 345 11.24 2.09 10.21
CA TYR A 345 9.77 2.15 10.23
C TYR A 345 9.13 0.78 10.45
N LEU A 346 9.57 -0.23 9.69
CA LEU A 346 9.11 -1.62 9.83
C LEU A 346 9.52 -2.31 11.15
N GLN A 347 10.48 -1.74 11.91
CA GLN A 347 10.82 -2.17 13.27
C GLN A 347 9.98 -1.44 14.31
N ASP A 348 9.73 -0.15 14.11
CA ASP A 348 8.98 0.72 15.01
C ASP A 348 7.51 0.28 15.14
N ILE A 349 6.82 0.06 14.01
CA ILE A 349 5.43 -0.44 14.02
C ILE A 349 5.31 -1.87 14.60
N ARG A 350 6.41 -2.63 14.64
CA ARG A 350 6.49 -3.94 15.30
C ARG A 350 6.80 -3.85 16.80
N GLY A 351 6.92 -2.64 17.35
CA GLY A 351 7.32 -2.40 18.75
C GLY A 351 8.74 -2.86 19.06
N LEU A 352 9.62 -2.94 18.06
CA LEU A 352 11.02 -3.34 18.22
C LEU A 352 11.95 -2.15 18.53
N ILE A 353 11.45 -0.93 18.37
CA ILE A 353 12.10 0.31 18.78
C ILE A 353 11.38 0.81 20.03
N ASP A 354 12.14 1.05 21.11
CA ASP A 354 11.60 1.65 22.33
C ASP A 354 11.31 3.14 22.09
N SER A 355 10.14 3.61 22.51
CA SER A 355 9.70 4.99 22.27
C SER A 355 10.68 6.04 22.81
N SER A 356 11.37 5.78 23.92
CA SER A 356 12.38 6.69 24.48
C SER A 356 13.68 6.78 23.65
N THR A 357 13.83 5.93 22.65
CA THR A 357 14.98 5.88 21.74
C THR A 357 14.62 6.21 20.28
N ARG A 358 13.32 6.38 19.99
CA ARG A 358 12.78 6.50 18.63
C ARG A 358 13.47 7.60 17.81
N ASP A 359 13.50 8.82 18.33
CA ASP A 359 14.05 9.99 17.62
C ASP A 359 15.54 9.79 17.30
N LEU A 360 16.30 9.23 18.24
CA LEU A 360 17.70 8.89 18.04
C LEU A 360 17.89 7.80 16.97
N VAL A 361 17.01 6.80 16.90
CA VAL A 361 17.08 5.74 15.89
C VAL A 361 16.79 6.31 14.50
N TYR A 362 15.74 7.12 14.34
CA TYR A 362 15.46 7.75 13.05
C TYR A 362 16.53 8.76 12.65
N ALA A 363 16.98 9.65 13.56
CA ALA A 363 18.04 10.62 13.26
C ALA A 363 19.33 9.93 12.77
N ASN A 364 19.68 8.76 13.32
CA ASN A 364 20.80 7.95 12.83
C ASN A 364 20.54 7.36 11.43
N ALA A 365 19.32 6.89 11.15
CA ALA A 365 18.95 6.37 9.82
C ALA A 365 18.92 7.48 8.75
N PHE A 366 18.43 8.68 9.08
CA PHE A 366 18.57 9.89 8.25
C PHE A 366 20.02 10.21 7.93
N HIS A 367 20.87 10.23 8.96
CA HIS A 367 22.29 10.56 8.80
C HIS A 367 23.01 9.52 7.94
N ALA A 368 22.72 8.22 8.16
CA ALA A 368 23.22 7.12 7.35
C ALA A 368 22.79 7.26 5.88
N CYS A 369 21.51 7.52 5.61
CA CYS A 369 21.01 7.68 4.25
C CYS A 369 21.68 8.85 3.50
N SER A 370 21.72 10.06 4.10
CA SER A 370 22.39 11.20 3.44
C SER A 370 23.89 10.95 3.26
N GLY A 371 24.52 10.23 4.19
CA GLY A 371 25.92 9.80 4.10
C GLY A 371 26.17 8.83 2.95
N LEU A 372 25.28 7.86 2.74
CA LEU A 372 25.32 6.91 1.62
C LEU A 372 25.18 7.64 0.28
N MET A 373 24.20 8.53 0.13
CA MET A 373 24.00 9.32 -1.10
C MET A 373 25.23 10.18 -1.43
N LYS A 374 25.79 10.88 -0.43
CA LYS A 374 27.03 11.66 -0.59
C LYS A 374 28.23 10.76 -0.93
N GLY A 375 28.30 9.55 -0.36
CA GLY A 375 29.33 8.55 -0.65
C GLY A 375 29.22 7.95 -2.06
N GLN A 376 28.01 7.83 -2.61
CA GLN A 376 27.75 7.51 -4.02
C GLN A 376 28.04 8.70 -4.96
N GLY A 377 28.30 9.89 -4.40
CA GLY A 377 28.64 11.11 -5.11
C GLY A 377 27.46 11.96 -5.55
N ILE A 378 26.22 11.57 -5.23
CA ILE A 378 24.96 12.22 -5.63
C ILE A 378 24.98 13.71 -5.24
N GLN A 379 24.62 14.59 -6.18
CA GLN A 379 24.53 16.03 -5.96
C GLN A 379 23.12 16.42 -5.53
N LEU A 380 22.81 16.31 -4.23
CA LEU A 380 21.49 16.61 -3.65
C LEU A 380 20.89 17.98 -4.06
N ARG A 381 21.74 18.98 -4.36
CA ARG A 381 21.33 20.29 -4.90
C ARG A 381 20.66 20.26 -6.29
N GLY A 382 20.84 19.17 -7.05
CA GLY A 382 20.17 18.92 -8.32
C GLY A 382 18.75 18.39 -8.18
N TYR A 383 18.34 17.94 -6.99
CA TYR A 383 17.04 17.29 -6.77
C TYR A 383 16.09 18.29 -6.11
N LYS A 384 15.55 19.20 -6.94
CA LYS A 384 14.65 20.31 -6.57
C LYS A 384 13.67 20.64 -7.71
N THR A 385 12.56 21.34 -7.41
CA THR A 385 11.49 21.57 -8.40
C THR A 385 11.96 22.32 -9.65
N LEU A 386 12.83 23.34 -9.51
CA LEU A 386 13.40 24.08 -10.65
C LEU A 386 14.15 23.18 -11.65
N GLU A 387 14.88 22.18 -11.17
CA GLU A 387 15.61 21.24 -12.04
C GLU A 387 14.65 20.23 -12.70
N SER A 388 13.63 19.78 -11.98
CA SER A 388 12.58 18.91 -12.53
C SER A 388 11.70 19.64 -13.57
N ALA A 389 11.51 20.95 -13.45
CA ALA A 389 10.81 21.74 -14.46
C ALA A 389 11.61 21.84 -15.77
N ALA A 390 12.93 21.99 -15.66
CA ALA A 390 13.82 21.98 -16.82
C ALA A 390 13.88 20.60 -17.50
N ASP A 391 13.66 19.51 -16.76
CA ASP A 391 13.52 18.16 -17.33
C ASP A 391 12.28 18.03 -18.22
N VAL A 392 11.14 18.63 -17.84
CA VAL A 392 9.92 18.61 -18.67
C VAL A 392 10.11 19.39 -19.97
N ARG A 393 10.80 20.54 -19.93
CA ARG A 393 11.20 21.28 -21.14
C ARG A 393 12.06 20.42 -22.05
N ASP A 394 13.10 19.79 -21.50
CA ASP A 394 14.01 18.94 -22.27
C ASP A 394 13.29 17.72 -22.86
N LEU A 395 12.35 17.13 -22.10
CA LEU A 395 11.51 16.01 -22.51
C LEU A 395 10.62 16.35 -23.71
N LEU A 396 9.89 17.47 -23.65
CA LEU A 396 9.03 17.91 -24.74
C LEU A 396 9.86 18.25 -26.00
N ALA A 397 11.03 18.87 -25.82
CA ALA A 397 11.95 19.17 -26.92
C ALA A 397 12.43 17.90 -27.65
N VAL A 398 12.93 16.88 -26.93
CA VAL A 398 13.43 15.64 -27.56
C VAL A 398 12.32 14.76 -28.14
N LEU A 399 11.10 14.82 -27.56
CA LEU A 399 9.92 14.15 -28.10
C LEU A 399 9.27 14.92 -29.28
N ASN A 400 9.76 16.13 -29.59
CA ASN A 400 9.25 17.04 -30.64
C ASN A 400 7.81 17.54 -30.39
N TYR A 401 7.43 17.73 -29.13
CA TYR A 401 6.18 18.37 -28.75
C TYR A 401 6.42 19.86 -28.45
N PRO A 402 5.87 20.81 -29.24
CA PRO A 402 6.08 22.23 -29.02
C PRO A 402 5.42 22.74 -27.73
N GLN A 403 4.26 22.20 -27.39
CA GLN A 403 3.51 22.49 -26.17
C GLN A 403 2.83 21.23 -25.65
N ALA A 404 2.48 21.22 -24.36
CA ALA A 404 1.68 20.19 -23.72
C ALA A 404 0.69 20.78 -22.72
N HIS A 405 -0.36 20.02 -22.40
CA HIS A 405 -1.19 20.25 -21.22
C HIS A 405 -0.50 19.66 -20.00
N LEU A 406 -0.26 20.46 -18.96
CA LEU A 406 0.26 19.94 -17.70
C LEU A 406 -0.89 19.41 -16.86
N TYR A 407 -0.71 18.25 -16.24
CA TYR A 407 -1.64 17.68 -15.27
C TYR A 407 -0.87 17.29 -14.01
N GLY A 408 -0.90 18.18 -13.02
CA GLY A 408 -0.29 17.96 -11.72
C GLY A 408 -1.30 17.46 -10.70
N ALA A 409 -0.89 16.48 -9.91
CA ALA A 409 -1.63 16.00 -8.75
C ALA A 409 -0.80 16.20 -7.48
N SER A 410 -1.39 16.72 -6.40
CA SER A 410 -0.71 16.93 -5.11
C SER A 410 0.56 17.79 -5.29
N TYR A 411 1.73 17.39 -4.78
CA TYR A 411 3.02 18.06 -5.05
C TYR A 411 3.29 18.30 -6.55
N GLY A 412 2.78 17.48 -7.47
CA GLY A 412 2.90 17.69 -8.91
C GLY A 412 2.28 19.01 -9.41
N THR A 413 1.31 19.56 -8.66
CA THR A 413 0.78 20.92 -8.90
C THR A 413 1.80 22.02 -8.63
N ARG A 414 2.73 21.80 -7.69
CA ARG A 414 3.86 22.71 -7.40
C ARG A 414 4.85 22.71 -8.56
N LEU A 415 5.17 21.52 -9.09
CA LEU A 415 5.97 21.38 -10.31
C LEU A 415 5.28 22.04 -11.53
N ALA A 416 3.97 21.86 -11.69
CA ALA A 416 3.21 22.53 -12.75
C ALA A 416 3.32 24.06 -12.66
N GLN A 417 3.13 24.64 -11.47
CA GLN A 417 3.29 26.08 -11.23
C GLN A 417 4.70 26.59 -11.57
N VAL A 418 5.76 25.83 -11.27
CA VAL A 418 7.13 26.20 -11.65
C VAL A 418 7.32 26.14 -13.17
N ILE A 419 6.81 25.11 -13.85
CA ILE A 419 6.90 25.02 -15.32
C ILE A 419 6.16 26.19 -15.99
N MET A 420 4.96 26.54 -15.51
CA MET A 420 4.20 27.70 -15.98
C MET A 420 4.96 29.03 -15.82
N ARG A 421 5.81 29.15 -14.79
CA ARG A 421 6.59 30.37 -14.50
C ARG A 421 7.89 30.44 -15.28
N GLU A 422 8.65 29.34 -15.33
CA GLU A 422 9.99 29.29 -15.90
C GLU A 422 10.00 28.99 -17.42
N TYR A 423 8.99 28.24 -17.90
CA TYR A 423 8.85 27.78 -19.29
C TYR A 423 7.40 27.93 -19.79
N PRO A 424 6.78 29.13 -19.74
CA PRO A 424 5.40 29.32 -20.19
C PRO A 424 5.18 28.93 -21.66
N GLU A 425 6.21 28.99 -22.51
CA GLU A 425 6.11 28.70 -23.93
C GLU A 425 5.76 27.25 -24.27
N ILE A 426 6.11 26.30 -23.40
CA ILE A 426 5.79 24.86 -23.58
C ILE A 426 4.42 24.47 -22.98
N VAL A 427 3.71 25.40 -22.33
CA VAL A 427 2.46 25.10 -21.63
C VAL A 427 1.26 25.54 -22.46
N LYS A 428 0.35 24.61 -22.74
CA LYS A 428 -0.92 24.85 -23.43
C LYS A 428 -2.03 25.21 -22.44
N THR A 429 -2.15 24.42 -21.38
CA THR A 429 -3.02 24.63 -20.21
C THR A 429 -2.37 23.95 -19.00
N ALA A 430 -2.86 24.25 -17.79
CA ALA A 430 -2.51 23.52 -16.57
C ALA A 430 -3.75 22.97 -15.87
N ILE A 431 -3.67 21.73 -15.37
CA ILE A 431 -4.64 21.13 -14.45
C ILE A 431 -3.90 20.96 -13.12
N LEU A 432 -4.45 21.53 -12.06
CA LEU A 432 -3.92 21.53 -10.71
C LEU A 432 -4.92 20.80 -9.79
N ASP A 433 -4.74 19.49 -9.61
CA ASP A 433 -5.60 18.67 -8.74
C ASP A 433 -4.98 18.51 -7.34
N SER A 434 -5.71 18.94 -6.30
CA SER A 434 -5.24 19.02 -4.91
C SER A 434 -3.95 19.85 -4.76
N VAL A 435 -4.11 21.18 -4.75
CA VAL A 435 -3.00 22.12 -5.01
C VAL A 435 -2.09 22.38 -3.80
N VAL A 436 -0.78 22.32 -4.05
CA VAL A 436 0.28 22.84 -3.18
C VAL A 436 0.77 24.19 -3.74
N PRO A 437 0.44 25.35 -3.12
CA PRO A 437 0.93 26.65 -3.57
C PRO A 437 2.45 26.76 -3.43
N LEU A 438 3.09 27.63 -4.23
CA LEU A 438 4.54 27.84 -4.12
C LEU A 438 4.95 28.59 -2.84
N ASP A 439 4.13 29.57 -2.48
CA ASP A 439 4.30 30.59 -1.44
C ASP A 439 3.79 30.17 -0.06
N THR A 440 3.13 29.01 0.05
CA THR A 440 2.74 28.39 1.31
C THR A 440 3.68 27.24 1.67
N SER A 441 4.24 27.27 2.88
CA SER A 441 4.92 26.12 3.47
C SER A 441 3.89 25.21 4.16
N LEU A 442 3.72 23.99 3.67
CA LEU A 442 2.87 22.96 4.28
C LEU A 442 3.36 22.56 5.67
N PHE A 443 4.66 22.70 5.95
CA PHE A 443 5.25 22.46 7.27
C PHE A 443 4.86 23.59 8.24
N ALA A 444 5.04 24.85 7.82
CA ALA A 444 4.71 26.02 8.63
C ALA A 444 3.20 26.33 8.73
N ASN A 445 2.37 25.58 8.01
CA ASN A 445 0.92 25.77 7.89
C ASN A 445 0.16 24.45 8.14
N TYR A 446 0.82 23.47 8.77
CA TYR A 446 0.29 22.13 9.00
C TYR A 446 -1.01 22.18 9.82
N SER A 447 -1.10 23.10 10.78
CA SER A 447 -2.28 23.34 11.61
C SER A 447 -3.55 23.61 10.80
N ASN A 448 -3.50 24.48 9.79
CA ASN A 448 -4.68 24.79 8.98
C ASN A 448 -5.00 23.68 7.97
N SER A 449 -3.98 22.98 7.44
CA SER A 449 -4.18 21.78 6.61
C SER A 449 -4.97 20.70 7.36
N ILE A 450 -4.60 20.40 8.60
CA ILE A 450 -5.30 19.43 9.47
C ILE A 450 -6.73 19.87 9.76
N THR A 451 -6.87 21.13 10.19
CA THR A 451 -8.14 21.63 10.75
C THR A 451 -9.23 21.70 9.67
N SER A 452 -8.90 22.14 8.45
CA SER A 452 -9.89 22.32 7.38
C SER A 452 -10.64 21.03 7.01
N GLY A 453 -9.97 19.88 6.93
CA GLY A 453 -10.65 18.61 6.61
C GLY A 453 -11.50 18.09 7.77
N LEU A 454 -11.05 18.32 9.00
CA LEU A 454 -11.78 17.95 10.22
C LEU A 454 -13.03 18.81 10.43
N GLU A 455 -12.95 20.12 10.14
CA GLU A 455 -14.10 21.02 10.19
C GLU A 455 -15.22 20.57 9.24
N THR A 456 -14.89 20.18 8.00
CA THR A 456 -15.86 19.60 7.05
C THR A 456 -16.51 18.34 7.62
N LEU A 457 -15.70 17.40 8.14
CA LEU A 457 -16.17 16.16 8.76
C LEU A 457 -17.12 16.40 9.94
N PHE A 458 -16.77 17.31 10.85
CA PHE A 458 -17.57 17.61 12.04
C PHE A 458 -18.87 18.33 11.68
N SER A 459 -18.81 19.29 10.75
CA SER A 459 -19.99 19.98 10.20
C SER A 459 -20.97 18.99 9.59
N ASP A 460 -20.50 18.14 8.68
CA ASP A 460 -21.36 17.24 7.93
C ASP A 460 -21.96 16.14 8.82
N CYS A 461 -21.19 15.60 9.77
CA CYS A 461 -21.75 14.67 10.76
C CYS A 461 -22.79 15.35 11.68
N ALA A 462 -22.62 16.63 12.02
CA ALA A 462 -23.62 17.37 12.81
C ALA A 462 -24.90 17.68 12.02
N LEU A 463 -24.79 17.84 10.70
CA LEU A 463 -25.91 18.06 9.77
C LEU A 463 -26.65 16.75 9.43
N ASP A 464 -25.96 15.61 9.35
CA ASP A 464 -26.57 14.30 9.16
C ASP A 464 -27.32 13.84 10.44
N PRO A 465 -28.65 13.61 10.39
CA PRO A 465 -29.42 13.23 11.58
C PRO A 465 -29.08 11.86 12.17
N GLN A 466 -28.52 10.93 11.39
CA GLN A 466 -28.09 9.62 11.86
C GLN A 466 -26.69 9.72 12.48
N CYS A 467 -25.75 10.41 11.82
CA CYS A 467 -24.41 10.64 12.34
C CYS A 467 -24.44 11.41 13.66
N ASN A 468 -25.15 12.54 13.72
CA ASN A 468 -25.29 13.34 14.95
C ASN A 468 -26.01 12.56 16.08
N ALA A 469 -26.95 11.67 15.75
CA ALA A 469 -27.61 10.83 16.75
C ALA A 469 -26.71 9.70 17.30
N ALA A 470 -25.82 9.15 16.48
CA ALA A 470 -24.88 8.10 16.88
C ALA A 470 -23.60 8.67 17.53
N TYR A 471 -23.14 9.82 17.05
CA TYR A 471 -21.87 10.47 17.37
C TYR A 471 -22.08 11.96 17.72
N PRO A 472 -22.91 12.28 18.73
CA PRO A 472 -23.16 13.67 19.12
C PRO A 472 -21.88 14.32 19.63
N ASP A 473 -21.71 15.62 19.32
CA ASP A 473 -20.58 16.43 19.77
C ASP A 473 -19.21 15.83 19.35
N LEU A 474 -19.11 15.44 18.07
CA LEU A 474 -17.98 14.72 17.50
C LEU A 474 -16.65 15.50 17.60
N GLU A 475 -16.67 16.80 17.33
CA GLU A 475 -15.50 17.69 17.40
C GLU A 475 -14.89 17.72 18.81
N ASN A 476 -15.71 18.05 19.82
CA ASN A 476 -15.25 18.06 21.21
C ASN A 476 -14.86 16.65 21.66
N THR A 477 -15.55 15.61 21.19
CA THR A 477 -15.13 14.22 21.46
C THR A 477 -13.74 13.92 20.90
N PHE A 478 -13.44 14.34 19.67
CA PHE A 478 -12.14 14.14 19.03
C PHE A 478 -11.04 14.87 19.80
N TRP A 479 -11.16 16.19 20.03
CA TRP A 479 -10.09 16.96 20.66
C TRP A 479 -9.85 16.59 22.13
N ASN A 480 -10.89 16.22 22.88
CA ASN A 480 -10.71 15.68 24.24
C ASN A 480 -9.98 14.33 24.22
N LEU A 481 -10.27 13.47 23.24
CA LEU A 481 -9.64 12.15 23.12
C LEU A 481 -8.18 12.23 22.64
N VAL A 482 -7.86 13.16 21.74
CA VAL A 482 -6.48 13.50 21.37
C VAL A 482 -5.68 13.84 22.63
N LYS A 483 -6.19 14.76 23.45
CA LYS A 483 -5.57 15.15 24.71
C LYS A 483 -5.46 13.98 25.70
N GLU A 484 -6.50 13.16 25.85
CA GLU A 484 -6.52 12.00 26.75
C GLU A 484 -5.43 10.99 26.38
N LEU A 485 -5.25 10.70 25.09
CA LEU A 485 -4.23 9.79 24.56
C LEU A 485 -2.80 10.36 24.66
N ASP A 486 -2.62 11.69 24.60
CA ASP A 486 -1.32 12.32 24.85
C ASP A 486 -0.94 12.37 26.34
N GLU A 487 -1.94 12.49 27.22
CA GLU A 487 -1.74 12.41 28.68
C GLU A 487 -1.57 10.95 29.16
N ASN A 488 -2.23 9.99 28.51
CA ASN A 488 -2.23 8.57 28.87
C ASN A 488 -2.14 7.65 27.63
N PRO A 489 -0.95 7.54 26.98
CA PRO A 489 -0.79 6.72 25.78
C PRO A 489 -1.10 5.23 25.99
N VAL A 490 -1.78 4.61 25.03
CA VAL A 490 -2.21 3.21 25.10
C VAL A 490 -1.36 2.32 24.20
N THR A 491 -0.78 1.24 24.71
CA THR A 491 -0.08 0.25 23.86
C THR A 491 -1.09 -0.74 23.27
N VAL A 492 -1.20 -0.76 21.94
CA VAL A 492 -2.02 -1.70 21.18
C VAL A 492 -1.10 -2.75 20.53
N THR A 493 -1.38 -4.03 20.78
CA THR A 493 -0.71 -5.15 20.10
C THR A 493 -1.73 -5.94 19.30
N SER A 494 -1.42 -6.20 18.03
CA SER A 494 -2.26 -6.95 17.09
C SER A 494 -1.48 -8.08 16.42
N SER A 495 -2.19 -9.05 15.84
CA SER A 495 -1.58 -10.15 15.07
C SER A 495 -1.73 -9.89 13.58
N ASP A 496 -0.65 -9.47 12.92
CA ASP A 496 -0.61 -9.34 11.46
C ASP A 496 -0.12 -10.66 10.84
N TYR A 497 -1.02 -11.43 10.23
CA TYR A 497 -0.67 -12.69 9.59
C TYR A 497 -0.24 -12.46 8.13
N PRO A 498 0.94 -12.94 7.68
CA PRO A 498 1.85 -13.87 8.36
C PRO A 498 3.06 -13.21 9.06
N THR A 499 3.12 -11.87 9.15
CA THR A 499 4.35 -11.15 9.53
C THR A 499 4.70 -11.21 11.02
N GLY A 500 3.71 -11.41 11.90
CA GLY A 500 3.91 -11.64 13.33
C GLY A 500 2.98 -10.84 14.21
N LEU A 501 3.52 -10.24 15.28
CA LEU A 501 2.81 -9.25 16.09
C LEU A 501 3.26 -7.85 15.67
N VAL A 502 2.30 -6.93 15.61
CA VAL A 502 2.49 -5.49 15.43
C VAL A 502 2.16 -4.85 16.77
N THR A 503 2.96 -3.87 17.22
CA THR A 503 2.76 -3.21 18.51
C THR A 503 3.06 -1.73 18.39
N GLN A 504 2.08 -0.89 18.71
CA GLN A 504 2.18 0.56 18.60
C GLN A 504 1.69 1.22 19.89
N THR A 505 2.40 2.26 20.33
CA THR A 505 1.89 3.21 21.31
C THR A 505 0.97 4.20 20.60
N VAL A 506 -0.29 4.26 21.03
CA VAL A 506 -1.33 5.14 20.53
C VAL A 506 -1.35 6.42 21.35
N THR A 507 -1.12 7.53 20.66
CA THR A 507 -1.12 8.92 21.13
C THR A 507 -2.27 9.70 20.48
N GLY A 508 -2.47 10.95 20.88
CA GLY A 508 -3.39 11.86 20.19
C GLY A 508 -2.98 12.08 18.73
N GLU A 509 -1.68 12.19 18.46
CA GLU A 509 -1.11 12.19 17.11
C GLU A 509 -1.48 10.92 16.31
N THR A 510 -1.52 9.74 16.94
CA THR A 510 -1.95 8.50 16.26
C THR A 510 -3.41 8.58 15.83
N LEU A 511 -4.29 9.13 16.67
CA LEU A 511 -5.70 9.35 16.34
C LEU A 511 -5.86 10.40 15.23
N ILE A 512 -5.14 11.52 15.30
CA ILE A 512 -5.14 12.56 14.26
C ILE A 512 -4.77 11.93 12.91
N ASN A 513 -3.62 11.25 12.81
CA ASN A 513 -3.16 10.66 11.55
C ASN A 513 -4.10 9.60 10.99
N LEU A 514 -4.75 8.80 11.85
CA LEU A 514 -5.76 7.83 11.40
C LEU A 514 -6.99 8.53 10.81
N VAL A 515 -7.54 9.54 11.47
CA VAL A 515 -8.72 10.27 10.99
C VAL A 515 -8.40 11.07 9.72
N LEU A 516 -7.27 11.76 9.67
CA LEU A 516 -6.81 12.47 8.47
C LEU A 516 -6.55 11.48 7.31
N GLY A 517 -5.95 10.32 7.59
CA GLY A 517 -5.77 9.25 6.61
C GLY A 517 -7.10 8.72 6.06
N SER A 518 -8.13 8.62 6.89
CA SER A 518 -9.50 8.29 6.47
C SER A 518 -10.08 9.37 5.56
N ILE A 519 -10.15 10.64 5.99
CA ILE A 519 -10.81 11.68 5.17
C ILE A 519 -10.01 12.08 3.92
N LYS A 520 -8.69 11.87 3.91
CA LYS A 520 -7.84 12.01 2.72
C LYS A 520 -8.29 11.10 1.58
N SER A 521 -8.82 9.91 1.88
CA SER A 521 -9.34 8.96 0.91
C SER A 521 -10.86 9.07 0.84
N SER A 522 -11.41 9.51 -0.30
CA SER A 522 -12.87 9.68 -0.45
C SER A 522 -13.68 8.43 -0.11
N ARG A 523 -13.08 7.25 -0.29
CA ARG A 523 -13.68 5.93 0.01
C ARG A 523 -13.81 5.63 1.52
N PHE A 524 -13.17 6.41 2.38
CA PHE A 524 -13.01 6.15 3.81
C PHE A 524 -13.54 7.29 4.72
N ILE A 525 -14.05 8.38 4.15
CA ILE A 525 -14.67 9.52 4.88
C ILE A 525 -15.81 9.04 5.79
N ASP A 526 -16.64 8.13 5.27
CA ASP A 526 -17.80 7.50 5.90
C ASP A 526 -17.54 6.90 7.30
N THR A 527 -16.32 6.44 7.56
CA THR A 527 -15.94 5.72 8.79
C THR A 527 -15.17 6.57 9.80
N ALA A 528 -14.85 7.82 9.47
CA ALA A 528 -14.12 8.70 10.37
C ALA A 528 -14.88 8.97 11.70
N PRO A 529 -16.19 9.28 11.73
CA PRO A 529 -16.94 9.47 12.98
C PRO A 529 -16.96 8.21 13.86
N GLN A 530 -17.18 7.06 13.22
CA GLN A 530 -17.18 5.75 13.87
C GLN A 530 -15.82 5.42 14.49
N THR A 531 -14.73 5.73 13.80
CA THR A 531 -13.37 5.50 14.28
C THR A 531 -13.05 6.34 15.52
N ILE A 532 -13.46 7.61 15.55
CA ILE A 532 -13.33 8.49 16.72
C ILE A 532 -14.12 7.91 17.91
N SER A 533 -15.36 7.47 17.68
CA SER A 533 -16.20 6.86 18.71
C SER A 533 -15.64 5.52 19.22
N ARG A 534 -14.99 4.73 18.37
CA ARG A 534 -14.35 3.46 18.75
C ARG A 534 -13.13 3.66 19.64
N PHE A 535 -12.24 4.57 19.28
CA PHE A 535 -11.09 4.90 20.12
C PHE A 535 -11.53 5.39 21.50
N LYS A 536 -12.59 6.20 21.58
CA LYS A 536 -13.21 6.63 22.85
C LYS A 536 -13.71 5.46 23.72
N GLY A 537 -14.14 4.37 23.07
CA GLY A 537 -14.54 3.12 23.72
C GLY A 537 -13.39 2.14 24.02
N GLY A 538 -12.14 2.48 23.67
CA GLY A 538 -10.98 1.59 23.77
C GLY A 538 -10.89 0.54 22.65
N ASP A 539 -11.69 0.68 21.59
CA ASP A 539 -11.62 -0.15 20.38
C ASP A 539 -10.65 0.49 19.36
N PHE A 540 -9.48 -0.11 19.21
CA PHE A 540 -8.43 0.33 18.29
C PHE A 540 -8.40 -0.47 16.98
N SER A 541 -9.46 -1.22 16.67
CA SER A 541 -9.51 -2.09 15.49
C SER A 541 -9.26 -1.38 14.16
N THR A 542 -9.69 -0.13 14.00
CA THR A 542 -9.39 0.67 12.79
C THR A 542 -7.89 0.93 12.64
N LEU A 543 -7.16 1.23 13.72
CA LEU A 543 -5.70 1.36 13.70
C LEU A 543 -5.04 0.05 13.28
N VAL A 544 -5.50 -1.06 13.86
CA VAL A 544 -4.97 -2.39 13.60
C VAL A 544 -5.15 -2.78 12.12
N MET A 545 -6.30 -2.43 11.52
CA MET A 545 -6.54 -2.61 10.08
C MET A 545 -5.69 -1.67 9.21
N GLN A 546 -5.47 -0.43 9.67
CA GLN A 546 -4.58 0.51 8.98
C GLN A 546 -3.13 0.01 9.00
N GLN A 547 -2.64 -0.50 10.13
CA GLN A 547 -1.29 -1.06 10.29
C GLN A 547 -0.97 -2.16 9.28
N SER A 548 -1.89 -3.09 9.01
CA SER A 548 -1.69 -4.13 7.99
C SER A 548 -1.60 -3.56 6.57
N SER A 549 -2.17 -2.37 6.34
CA SER A 549 -2.11 -1.67 5.05
C SER A 549 -0.87 -0.77 4.92
N LEU A 550 -0.44 -0.12 6.02
CA LEU A 550 0.74 0.75 6.09
C LEU A 550 2.06 0.03 5.77
N LEU A 551 2.12 -1.30 5.96
CA LEU A 551 3.26 -2.13 5.61
C LEU A 551 3.69 -2.04 4.13
N PHE A 552 2.77 -1.63 3.24
CA PHE A 552 3.00 -1.50 1.79
C PHE A 552 3.27 -0.05 1.34
N MET A 553 3.21 0.93 2.25
CA MET A 553 3.16 2.36 1.87
C MET A 553 4.54 2.98 1.54
N PHE A 554 5.62 2.23 1.71
CA PHE A 554 6.98 2.59 1.31
C PHE A 554 7.51 1.77 0.12
N ASP A 555 6.78 0.72 -0.30
CA ASP A 555 7.02 0.16 -1.62
C ASP A 555 6.58 1.24 -2.63
N ASP A 556 7.40 1.53 -3.63
CA ASP A 556 7.15 2.53 -4.69
C ASP A 556 7.28 4.03 -4.27
N PHE A 557 7.97 4.35 -3.16
CA PHE A 557 8.17 5.74 -2.68
C PHE A 557 9.61 6.11 -2.25
N ALA A 558 10.26 6.98 -3.04
CA ALA A 558 11.61 7.48 -2.83
C ALA A 558 11.73 8.46 -1.65
N SER A 559 11.83 7.88 -0.46
CA SER A 559 11.89 8.60 0.82
C SER A 559 13.02 9.62 0.91
N GLY A 560 14.19 9.35 0.34
CA GLY A 560 15.31 10.29 0.28
C GLY A 560 15.06 11.50 -0.62
N LEU A 561 14.33 11.33 -1.72
CA LEU A 561 13.86 12.46 -2.53
C LEU A 561 12.85 13.28 -1.72
N PHE A 562 11.86 12.63 -1.08
CA PHE A 562 10.87 13.31 -0.24
C PHE A 562 11.52 14.17 0.85
N ILE A 563 12.53 13.63 1.54
CA ILE A 563 13.31 14.35 2.56
C ILE A 563 14.02 15.55 1.94
N ASN A 564 14.74 15.36 0.84
CA ASN A 564 15.51 16.42 0.20
C ASN A 564 14.62 17.61 -0.22
N MET A 565 13.49 17.29 -0.87
CA MET A 565 12.48 18.23 -1.33
C MET A 565 11.79 18.95 -0.17
N THR A 566 11.31 18.21 0.84
CA THR A 566 10.62 18.77 2.00
C THR A 566 11.53 19.67 2.82
N CYS A 567 12.78 19.24 3.04
CA CYS A 567 13.78 20.06 3.71
C CYS A 567 14.08 21.35 2.93
N HIS A 568 14.23 21.27 1.61
CA HIS A 568 14.49 22.44 0.77
C HIS A 568 13.30 23.41 0.76
N GLU A 569 12.12 22.93 0.40
CA GLU A 569 11.01 23.79 -0.03
C GLU A 569 9.99 24.11 1.06
N GLN A 570 9.93 23.31 2.13
CA GLN A 570 8.92 23.41 3.19
C GLN A 570 9.54 23.79 4.55
N VAL A 571 10.57 23.07 5.00
CA VAL A 571 11.20 23.31 6.32
C VAL A 571 12.13 24.52 6.27
N LEU A 572 13.08 24.55 5.33
CA LEU A 572 14.07 25.64 5.22
C LEU A 572 13.56 26.86 4.44
N SER A 573 12.29 26.88 4.03
CA SER A 573 11.62 28.07 3.47
C SER A 573 11.00 28.98 4.53
N THR A 574 10.93 28.53 5.79
CA THR A 574 10.47 29.30 6.95
C THR A 574 11.56 29.42 8.02
N THR A 575 11.32 30.15 9.10
CA THR A 575 12.19 30.18 10.28
C THR A 575 11.71 29.20 11.37
N LEU A 576 12.63 28.83 12.27
CA LEU A 576 12.31 28.01 13.43
C LEU A 576 11.30 28.72 14.37
N GLU A 577 11.42 30.04 14.52
CA GLU A 577 10.56 30.85 15.39
C GLU A 577 9.12 30.91 14.85
N ASP A 578 8.96 31.08 13.54
CA ASP A 578 7.64 31.08 12.90
C ASP A 578 6.98 29.70 12.99
N ALA A 579 7.73 28.63 12.67
CA ALA A 579 7.22 27.26 12.72
C ALA A 579 6.87 26.79 14.16
N GLN A 580 7.66 27.19 15.16
CA GLN A 580 7.32 26.99 16.57
C GLN A 580 6.08 27.79 16.99
N THR A 581 5.93 29.01 16.47
CA THR A 581 4.75 29.86 16.74
C THR A 581 3.46 29.23 16.21
N GLU A 582 3.48 28.66 15.00
CA GLU A 582 2.32 27.93 14.45
C GLU A 582 2.04 26.63 15.22
N ALA A 583 3.07 25.82 15.49
CA ALA A 583 2.91 24.55 16.19
C ALA A 583 2.25 24.71 17.57
N ASN A 584 2.59 25.78 18.30
CA ASN A 584 2.01 26.11 19.60
C ASN A 584 0.53 26.54 19.56
N GLN A 585 -0.07 26.76 18.38
CA GLN A 585 -1.50 27.09 18.26
C GLN A 585 -2.41 25.85 18.38
N LEU A 586 -1.87 24.64 18.17
CA LEU A 586 -2.59 23.37 18.32
C LEU A 586 -2.01 22.53 19.47
N ILE A 587 -2.73 21.46 19.82
CA ILE A 587 -2.26 20.41 20.75
C ILE A 587 -1.34 19.42 20.00
N ILE A 588 -0.55 19.87 19.02
CA ILE A 588 0.36 19.04 18.24
C ILE A 588 1.77 19.21 18.82
N ARG A 589 2.24 18.16 19.52
CA ARG A 589 3.56 18.15 20.13
C ARG A 589 4.66 17.72 19.17
N ASP A 590 4.36 16.71 18.36
CA ASP A 590 5.29 16.08 17.42
C ASP A 590 4.74 16.18 15.98
N TYR A 591 5.64 16.24 14.99
CA TYR A 591 5.27 16.24 13.58
C TYR A 591 5.50 14.85 12.96
N ALA A 592 4.49 13.97 12.97
CA ALA A 592 4.49 12.72 12.19
C ALA A 592 4.38 12.89 10.65
N TRP A 593 5.13 13.84 10.09
CA TRP A 593 5.38 13.93 8.65
C TRP A 593 6.40 12.86 8.24
N LEU A 594 5.98 11.59 8.18
CA LEU A 594 6.86 10.48 7.84
C LEU A 594 7.73 10.78 6.59
N PRO A 595 9.05 10.60 6.64
CA PRO A 595 9.82 9.92 7.68
C PRO A 595 10.38 10.83 8.79
N PHE A 596 9.99 12.10 8.89
CA PHE A 596 10.40 12.99 9.98
C PHE A 596 9.74 12.60 11.31
N TYR A 597 10.50 12.76 12.40
CA TYR A 597 10.11 12.48 13.78
C TYR A 597 10.71 13.54 14.72
N GLY A 598 10.08 13.72 15.87
CA GLY A 598 10.46 14.71 16.88
C GLY A 598 9.78 16.07 16.69
N ASP A 599 10.23 17.05 17.48
CA ASP A 599 9.68 18.40 17.47
C ASP A 599 10.17 19.25 16.27
N VAL A 600 9.64 20.46 16.15
CA VAL A 600 10.01 21.42 15.10
C VAL A 600 11.53 21.68 15.06
N GLU A 601 12.20 21.75 16.20
CA GLU A 601 13.64 21.99 16.27
C GLU A 601 14.43 20.79 15.72
N ASP A 602 14.01 19.56 16.04
CA ASP A 602 14.61 18.32 15.56
C ASP A 602 14.41 18.10 14.06
N VAL A 603 13.27 18.49 13.49
CA VAL A 603 13.07 18.52 12.03
C VAL A 603 14.05 19.52 11.38
N PHE A 604 14.21 20.72 11.94
CA PHE A 604 15.18 21.71 11.45
C PHE A 604 16.64 21.23 11.56
N LYS A 605 17.02 20.55 12.66
CA LYS A 605 18.34 19.92 12.82
C LYS A 605 18.56 18.84 11.76
N THR A 606 17.57 17.98 11.56
CA THR A 606 17.61 16.89 10.59
C THR A 606 17.84 17.42 9.18
N CYS A 607 17.06 18.41 8.74
CA CYS A 607 17.24 19.04 7.42
C CYS A 607 18.59 19.74 7.23
N LYS A 608 19.12 20.41 8.26
CA LYS A 608 20.48 20.99 8.23
C LYS A 608 21.55 19.90 8.14
N SER A 609 21.38 18.77 8.82
CA SER A 609 22.31 17.63 8.79
C SER A 609 22.28 16.86 7.46
N TRP A 610 21.10 16.80 6.83
CA TRP A 610 20.90 16.27 5.48
C TRP A 610 21.74 17.04 4.45
N GLY A 611 21.98 18.33 4.68
CA GLY A 611 22.72 19.21 3.77
C GLY A 611 21.83 19.79 2.68
N ALA A 612 20.52 19.85 2.90
CA ALA A 612 19.63 20.68 2.11
C ALA A 612 19.97 22.17 2.30
N ALA A 613 19.76 22.96 1.26
CA ALA A 613 19.78 24.42 1.34
C ALA A 613 18.35 24.96 1.48
N ALA A 614 18.19 26.19 1.96
CA ALA A 614 16.94 26.94 1.77
C ALA A 614 16.68 27.22 0.27
N PRO A 615 15.44 27.54 -0.14
CA PRO A 615 15.14 27.97 -1.51
C PRO A 615 15.91 29.25 -1.84
N ALA A 616 16.24 29.45 -3.11
CA ALA A 616 16.76 30.72 -3.57
C ALA A 616 15.69 31.83 -3.40
N TYR A 617 16.13 33.08 -3.29
CA TYR A 617 15.20 34.21 -3.23
C TYR A 617 14.32 34.24 -4.49
N GLY A 618 13.00 34.21 -4.30
CA GLY A 618 12.01 34.13 -5.36
C GLY A 618 11.63 32.72 -5.82
N GLU A 619 12.34 31.66 -5.41
CA GLU A 619 12.04 30.27 -5.84
C GLU A 619 10.63 29.83 -5.42
N ASN A 620 10.24 30.16 -4.18
CA ASN A 620 8.90 29.97 -3.62
C ASN A 620 7.92 31.15 -3.90
N SER A 621 8.24 32.12 -4.77
CA SER A 621 7.26 33.16 -5.12
C SER A 621 6.07 32.59 -5.91
N PRO A 622 4.85 33.12 -5.72
CA PRO A 622 3.65 32.61 -6.37
C PRO A 622 3.74 32.75 -7.89
N THR A 623 3.21 31.76 -8.61
CA THR A 623 3.12 31.81 -10.08
C THR A 623 1.94 32.68 -10.49
N ILE A 624 2.24 33.83 -11.09
CA ILE A 624 1.27 34.72 -11.71
C ILE A 624 1.20 34.39 -13.22
N SER A 625 0.02 34.08 -13.74
CA SER A 625 -0.13 33.65 -15.15
C SER A 625 -1.51 33.95 -15.75
N ASP A 626 -1.56 33.98 -17.08
CA ASP A 626 -2.75 34.00 -17.94
C ASP A 626 -2.92 32.69 -18.75
N ILE A 627 -2.05 31.70 -18.53
CA ILE A 627 -2.20 30.34 -19.05
C ILE A 627 -3.54 29.77 -18.54
N PRO A 628 -4.43 29.27 -19.44
CA PRO A 628 -5.69 28.68 -19.02
C PRO A 628 -5.46 27.55 -18.02
N SER A 629 -6.12 27.63 -16.86
CA SER A 629 -5.86 26.74 -15.73
C SER A 629 -7.14 26.17 -15.12
N LEU A 630 -7.15 24.87 -14.83
CA LEU A 630 -8.23 24.19 -14.12
C LEU A 630 -7.74 23.78 -12.74
N ILE A 631 -8.42 24.23 -11.70
CA ILE A 631 -8.08 23.97 -10.31
C ILE A 631 -9.16 23.07 -9.71
N ILE A 632 -8.75 21.90 -9.20
CA ILE A 632 -9.62 20.89 -8.60
C ILE A 632 -9.15 20.62 -7.17
N THR A 633 -10.09 20.48 -6.24
CA THR A 633 -9.82 20.16 -4.82
C THR A 633 -11.05 19.49 -4.20
N GLY A 634 -10.88 18.67 -3.17
CA GLY A 634 -11.97 18.08 -2.41
C GLY A 634 -12.18 18.80 -1.07
N SER A 635 -13.44 18.98 -0.64
CA SER A 635 -13.77 19.66 0.62
C SER A 635 -13.26 18.92 1.86
N TYR A 636 -12.95 17.63 1.74
CA TYR A 636 -12.39 16.80 2.81
C TYR A 636 -10.86 16.70 2.79
N ASP A 637 -10.17 17.30 1.81
CA ASP A 637 -8.71 17.17 1.64
C ASP A 637 -7.92 17.77 2.82
N PRO A 638 -7.28 16.93 3.68
CA PRO A 638 -6.55 17.40 4.85
C PRO A 638 -5.08 17.71 4.54
N THR A 639 -4.64 17.48 3.31
CA THR A 639 -3.25 17.70 2.88
C THR A 639 -3.14 19.05 2.18
N THR A 640 -4.01 19.26 1.20
CA THR A 640 -4.09 20.45 0.34
C THR A 640 -5.50 21.03 0.35
N PRO A 641 -5.91 21.65 1.49
CA PRO A 641 -7.27 22.11 1.70
C PRO A 641 -7.74 23.12 0.63
N PRO A 642 -9.06 23.28 0.44
CA PRO A 642 -9.62 24.20 -0.56
C PRO A 642 -9.16 25.66 -0.45
N ALA A 643 -8.67 26.10 0.73
CA ALA A 643 -8.04 27.42 0.90
C ALA A 643 -6.82 27.62 -0.02
N TYR A 644 -5.98 26.60 -0.21
CA TYR A 644 -4.81 26.66 -1.09
C TYR A 644 -5.20 26.73 -2.57
N ALA A 645 -6.25 26.01 -2.96
CA ALA A 645 -6.81 26.10 -4.30
C ALA A 645 -7.38 27.50 -4.60
N ARG A 646 -8.01 28.15 -3.62
CA ARG A 646 -8.45 29.56 -3.71
C ARG A 646 -7.28 30.55 -3.75
N GLN A 647 -6.20 30.29 -3.00
CA GLN A 647 -4.97 31.10 -3.02
C GLN A 647 -4.34 31.13 -4.42
N ILE A 648 -4.13 29.96 -5.05
CA ILE A 648 -3.55 29.94 -6.40
C ILE A 648 -4.50 30.54 -7.46
N ALA A 649 -5.82 30.36 -7.32
CA ALA A 649 -6.81 30.96 -8.24
C ALA A 649 -6.70 32.49 -8.29
N ALA A 650 -6.35 33.14 -7.17
CA ALA A 650 -6.13 34.59 -7.11
C ALA A 650 -4.90 35.07 -7.92
N HIS A 651 -3.97 34.18 -8.27
CA HIS A 651 -2.78 34.48 -9.08
C HIS A 651 -2.92 34.04 -10.56
N LEU A 652 -3.92 33.22 -10.88
CA LEU A 652 -4.16 32.68 -12.22
C LEU A 652 -5.36 33.38 -12.86
N SER A 653 -5.07 34.41 -13.64
CA SER A 653 -6.07 35.34 -14.23
C SER A 653 -7.02 34.69 -15.24
N ASN A 654 -6.67 33.53 -15.78
CA ASN A 654 -7.50 32.70 -16.63
C ASN A 654 -7.65 31.31 -15.99
N SER A 655 -8.51 31.19 -14.97
CA SER A 655 -8.69 29.93 -14.25
C SER A 655 -10.14 29.61 -13.89
N TYR A 656 -10.43 28.31 -13.84
CA TYR A 656 -11.69 27.76 -13.32
C TYR A 656 -11.44 26.93 -12.08
N TYR A 657 -12.29 27.10 -11.07
CA TYR A 657 -12.15 26.47 -9.76
C TYR A 657 -13.33 25.54 -9.43
N PHE A 658 -13.03 24.28 -9.13
CA PHE A 658 -13.98 23.23 -8.79
C PHE A 658 -13.64 22.62 -7.43
N GLU A 659 -14.53 22.82 -6.47
CA GLU A 659 -14.48 22.16 -5.16
C GLU A 659 -15.47 20.98 -5.16
N PHE A 660 -14.98 19.78 -4.84
CA PHE A 660 -15.77 18.55 -4.82
C PHE A 660 -16.25 18.29 -3.37
N PRO A 661 -17.55 18.46 -3.07
CA PRO A 661 -18.05 18.48 -1.70
C PRO A 661 -17.88 17.16 -0.93
N THR A 662 -17.80 16.04 -1.65
CA THR A 662 -17.86 14.69 -1.05
C THR A 662 -16.54 13.92 -1.18
N LEU A 663 -15.47 14.57 -1.66
CA LEU A 663 -14.19 13.94 -1.96
C LEU A 663 -13.06 14.53 -1.09
N GLY A 664 -12.06 13.68 -0.84
CA GLY A 664 -10.80 14.04 -0.18
C GLY A 664 -9.73 14.47 -1.19
N HIS A 665 -8.53 13.92 -1.05
CA HIS A 665 -7.36 14.29 -1.85
C HIS A 665 -7.41 13.70 -3.27
N THR A 666 -6.97 14.48 -4.25
CA THR A 666 -6.97 14.17 -5.69
C THR A 666 -8.32 13.68 -6.24
N PRO A 667 -9.39 14.51 -6.21
CA PRO A 667 -10.69 14.20 -6.80
C PRO A 667 -10.66 13.51 -8.17
N THR A 668 -9.76 13.86 -9.08
CA THR A 668 -9.71 13.26 -10.43
C THR A 668 -9.33 11.77 -10.44
N ALA A 669 -8.68 11.29 -9.38
CA ALA A 669 -8.36 9.88 -9.17
C ALA A 669 -9.36 9.17 -8.23
N ALA A 670 -10.05 9.93 -7.37
CA ALA A 670 -10.93 9.40 -6.33
C ALA A 670 -12.44 9.38 -6.72
N ASP A 671 -12.84 10.17 -7.72
CA ASP A 671 -14.23 10.26 -8.17
C ASP A 671 -14.66 9.04 -9.01
N SER A 672 -15.54 8.23 -8.45
CA SER A 672 -16.12 7.06 -9.11
C SER A 672 -17.28 7.40 -10.06
N SER A 673 -17.84 8.61 -10.00
CA SER A 673 -18.91 9.08 -10.89
C SER A 673 -18.40 9.46 -12.27
N GLY A 674 -17.14 9.89 -12.36
CA GLY A 674 -16.50 10.41 -13.58
C GLY A 674 -16.60 11.92 -13.76
N CYS A 675 -17.40 12.63 -12.95
CA CYS A 675 -17.60 14.09 -12.99
C CYS A 675 -16.28 14.88 -13.06
N ALA A 676 -15.30 14.56 -12.21
CA ALA A 676 -13.99 15.21 -12.18
C ALA A 676 -13.19 15.02 -13.47
N MET A 677 -13.22 13.81 -14.05
CA MET A 677 -12.52 13.53 -15.30
C MET A 677 -13.25 14.14 -16.50
N ASP A 678 -14.59 14.17 -16.49
CA ASP A 678 -15.39 14.82 -17.53
C ASP A 678 -15.19 16.35 -17.55
N ILE A 679 -15.06 16.98 -16.38
CA ILE A 679 -14.66 18.39 -16.24
C ILE A 679 -13.25 18.62 -16.83
N VAL A 680 -12.30 17.73 -16.54
CA VAL A 680 -10.96 17.75 -17.14
C VAL A 680 -11.00 17.61 -18.67
N GLN A 681 -11.76 16.66 -19.23
CA GLN A 681 -11.85 16.49 -20.69
C GLN A 681 -12.49 17.71 -21.36
N GLN A 682 -13.55 18.28 -20.81
CA GLN A 682 -14.20 19.50 -21.32
C GLN A 682 -13.22 20.68 -21.36
N PHE A 683 -12.48 20.91 -20.28
CA PHE A 683 -11.46 21.96 -20.21
C PHE A 683 -10.33 21.76 -21.23
N LEU A 684 -9.85 20.52 -21.40
CA LEU A 684 -8.82 20.20 -22.39
C LEU A 684 -9.33 20.33 -23.83
N ASP A 685 -10.64 20.16 -24.07
CA ASP A 685 -11.25 20.35 -25.39
C ASP A 685 -11.49 21.82 -25.73
N ASN A 686 -11.83 22.66 -24.74
CA ASN A 686 -12.04 24.09 -24.94
C ASN A 686 -11.72 24.91 -23.67
N PRO A 687 -10.45 25.32 -23.47
CA PRO A 687 -10.02 26.00 -22.24
C PRO A 687 -10.52 27.45 -22.10
N GLU A 688 -11.17 28.01 -23.13
CA GLU A 688 -11.77 29.35 -23.12
C GLU A 688 -13.22 29.34 -22.59
N VAL A 689 -13.76 28.16 -22.25
CA VAL A 689 -15.12 27.98 -21.73
C VAL A 689 -15.07 27.17 -20.44
N GLU A 690 -15.80 27.65 -19.43
CA GLU A 690 -15.93 26.94 -18.16
C GLU A 690 -16.61 25.57 -18.36
N PRO A 691 -16.03 24.46 -17.87
CA PRO A 691 -16.66 23.15 -17.91
C PRO A 691 -18.00 23.12 -17.16
N ASP A 692 -18.90 22.21 -17.56
CA ASP A 692 -20.19 22.07 -16.88
C ASP A 692 -20.02 21.62 -15.42
N ARG A 693 -20.69 22.34 -14.51
CA ARG A 693 -20.72 22.07 -13.07
C ARG A 693 -21.87 21.15 -12.65
N ALA A 694 -22.81 20.82 -13.54
CA ALA A 694 -24.05 20.13 -13.19
C ALA A 694 -23.83 18.83 -12.39
N CYS A 695 -22.82 18.02 -12.76
CA CYS A 695 -22.54 16.75 -12.09
C CYS A 695 -22.11 16.89 -10.62
N LEU A 696 -21.61 18.06 -10.18
CA LEU A 696 -21.30 18.30 -8.76
C LEU A 696 -22.54 18.20 -7.87
N GLY A 697 -23.72 18.55 -8.40
CA GLY A 697 -25.00 18.43 -7.70
C GLY A 697 -25.59 17.02 -7.69
N GLU A 698 -24.99 16.08 -8.42
CA GLU A 698 -25.41 14.68 -8.52
C GLU A 698 -24.49 13.74 -7.70
N LEU A 699 -23.42 14.28 -7.09
CA LEU A 699 -22.50 13.51 -6.24
C LEU A 699 -23.21 13.01 -4.98
N GLU A 700 -23.13 11.69 -4.75
CA GLU A 700 -23.63 11.05 -3.53
C GLU A 700 -22.89 11.61 -2.30
N GLN A 701 -23.65 12.07 -1.31
CA GLN A 701 -23.10 12.55 -0.04
C GLN A 701 -22.52 11.40 0.78
N PRO A 702 -21.47 11.62 1.60
CA PRO A 702 -20.94 10.59 2.47
C PRO A 702 -22.03 10.06 3.43
N VAL A 703 -22.36 8.79 3.31
CA VAL A 703 -23.30 8.13 4.23
C VAL A 703 -22.48 7.59 5.40
N PHE A 704 -22.40 8.36 6.48
CA PHE A 704 -21.59 7.99 7.63
C PHE A 704 -22.04 6.65 8.25
N VAL A 705 -21.06 5.78 8.54
CA VAL A 705 -21.34 4.45 9.09
C VAL A 705 -21.74 4.58 10.56
N VAL A 706 -23.00 4.32 10.86
CA VAL A 706 -23.54 4.30 12.25
C VAL A 706 -23.77 2.87 12.75
N PRO A 707 -23.72 2.61 14.07
CA PRO A 707 -23.87 1.26 14.61
C PRO A 707 -25.32 0.78 14.50
N TYR A 708 -25.54 -0.48 14.10
CA TYR A 708 -26.90 -1.00 14.01
C TYR A 708 -27.48 -1.32 15.41
N THR A 709 -28.60 -0.69 15.74
CA THR A 709 -29.22 -0.75 17.08
C THR A 709 -30.28 -1.85 17.25
N GLY A 710 -30.61 -2.60 16.18
CA GLY A 710 -31.69 -3.59 16.20
C GLY A 710 -33.08 -3.08 15.84
N ASN A 711 -33.24 -1.77 15.57
CA ASN A 711 -34.53 -1.15 15.27
C ASN A 711 -34.44 -0.17 14.06
N PRO A 712 -35.19 -0.40 12.97
CA PRO A 712 -36.03 -1.57 12.71
C PRO A 712 -35.19 -2.85 12.56
N ALA A 713 -35.79 -4.00 12.86
CA ALA A 713 -35.14 -5.28 12.62
C ALA A 713 -34.89 -5.48 11.11
N LEU A 714 -33.69 -5.95 10.74
CA LEU A 714 -33.35 -6.22 9.34
C LEU A 714 -34.33 -7.23 8.71
N ALA A 715 -34.79 -6.93 7.50
CA ALA A 715 -35.54 -7.89 6.70
C ALA A 715 -34.61 -9.05 6.31
N LEU A 716 -35.08 -10.29 6.42
CA LEU A 716 -34.29 -11.48 6.07
C LEU A 716 -34.79 -12.13 4.77
N LYS A 717 -33.88 -12.72 3.99
CA LYS A 717 -34.14 -13.57 2.82
C LYS A 717 -33.62 -14.98 3.07
N THR A 718 -34.31 -16.01 2.57
CA THR A 718 -33.78 -17.38 2.60
C THR A 718 -32.84 -17.60 1.42
N VAL A 719 -31.62 -18.06 1.71
CA VAL A 719 -30.60 -18.46 0.72
C VAL A 719 -30.26 -19.94 0.90
N THR A 720 -29.51 -20.53 -0.03
CA THR A 720 -28.99 -21.91 0.10
C THR A 720 -27.51 -21.94 -0.23
N SER A 721 -26.66 -22.27 0.75
CA SER A 721 -25.22 -22.46 0.56
C SER A 721 -24.78 -23.84 1.08
N TYR A 722 -23.89 -24.52 0.36
CA TYR A 722 -23.44 -25.90 0.63
C TYR A 722 -24.57 -26.93 0.90
N GLY A 723 -25.77 -26.68 0.37
CA GLY A 723 -26.95 -27.51 0.62
C GLY A 723 -27.63 -27.28 1.97
N ILE A 724 -27.32 -26.18 2.66
CA ILE A 724 -28.02 -25.68 3.84
C ILE A 724 -28.82 -24.43 3.44
N LYS A 725 -30.13 -24.44 3.71
CA LYS A 725 -31.02 -23.27 3.67
C LYS A 725 -30.89 -22.49 4.96
N MET A 726 -30.77 -21.17 4.86
CA MET A 726 -30.66 -20.28 6.02
C MET A 726 -31.22 -18.89 5.70
N SER A 727 -31.60 -18.15 6.74
CA SER A 727 -32.05 -16.76 6.63
C SER A 727 -30.89 -15.80 6.82
N VAL A 728 -30.57 -15.01 5.80
CA VAL A 728 -29.55 -13.94 5.84
C VAL A 728 -30.23 -12.57 5.66
N PRO A 729 -29.61 -11.45 6.06
CA PRO A 729 -30.18 -10.13 5.81
C PRO A 729 -30.40 -9.89 4.31
N LYS A 730 -31.55 -9.34 3.97
CA LYS A 730 -32.06 -9.24 2.59
C LYS A 730 -31.12 -8.44 1.69
N ASP A 731 -30.59 -7.34 2.23
CA ASP A 731 -29.86 -6.34 1.47
C ASP A 731 -28.33 -6.50 1.61
N TRP A 732 -27.87 -7.52 2.36
CA TRP A 732 -26.44 -7.89 2.42
C TRP A 732 -26.00 -8.61 1.13
N GLN A 733 -24.77 -8.30 0.72
CA GLN A 733 -24.12 -8.75 -0.50
C GLN A 733 -23.44 -10.11 -0.28
N GLU A 734 -23.39 -10.97 -1.30
CA GLU A 734 -22.75 -12.28 -1.21
C GLU A 734 -21.25 -12.18 -1.58
N ALA A 735 -20.35 -12.53 -0.65
CA ALA A 735 -18.90 -12.51 -0.87
C ALA A 735 -18.37 -13.77 -1.59
N GLY A 736 -19.24 -14.76 -1.82
CA GLY A 736 -18.88 -16.10 -2.25
C GLY A 736 -18.77 -17.09 -1.08
N GLU A 737 -18.68 -18.38 -1.39
CA GLU A 737 -18.45 -19.47 -0.40
C GLU A 737 -19.41 -19.43 0.83
N GLY A 738 -20.64 -18.93 0.65
CA GLY A 738 -21.67 -18.88 1.70
C GLY A 738 -21.62 -17.69 2.67
N PHE A 739 -20.79 -16.68 2.41
CA PHE A 739 -20.68 -15.47 3.22
C PHE A 739 -21.49 -14.30 2.68
N TYR A 740 -22.08 -13.53 3.59
CA TYR A 740 -22.89 -12.35 3.32
C TYR A 740 -22.43 -11.19 4.19
N TYR A 741 -22.16 -10.03 3.59
CA TYR A 741 -21.63 -8.85 4.29
C TYR A 741 -22.53 -7.63 4.07
N ARG A 742 -22.56 -6.73 5.07
CA ARG A 742 -23.38 -5.52 5.02
C ARG A 742 -22.94 -4.59 3.89
N GLY A 743 -21.63 -4.45 3.69
CA GLY A 743 -21.06 -3.76 2.53
C GLY A 743 -21.27 -2.25 2.53
N ASN A 744 -21.53 -1.64 3.70
CA ASN A 744 -21.66 -0.19 3.83
C ASN A 744 -20.32 0.52 3.61
N SER A 745 -19.21 -0.11 4.00
CA SER A 745 -17.87 0.48 3.93
C SER A 745 -16.77 -0.60 3.87
N PRO A 746 -15.60 -0.35 3.28
CA PRO A 746 -14.44 -1.24 3.39
C PRO A 746 -13.85 -1.39 4.82
N PHE A 747 -14.21 -0.58 5.82
CA PHE A 747 -13.87 -0.89 7.23
C PHE A 747 -14.94 -1.73 7.94
N ASP A 748 -16.08 -1.94 7.30
CA ASP A 748 -17.22 -2.64 7.88
C ASP A 748 -17.06 -4.16 7.74
N ILE A 749 -16.52 -4.80 8.78
CA ILE A 749 -16.41 -6.26 8.87
C ILE A 749 -17.74 -6.95 9.21
N THR A 750 -18.87 -6.23 9.14
CA THR A 750 -20.16 -6.80 9.52
C THR A 750 -20.61 -7.81 8.48
N GLU A 751 -20.38 -9.08 8.79
CA GLU A 751 -20.68 -10.20 7.93
C GLU A 751 -21.12 -11.43 8.70
N VAL A 752 -21.77 -12.34 7.98
CA VAL A 752 -22.22 -13.63 8.49
C VAL A 752 -22.08 -14.67 7.40
N GLY A 753 -21.54 -15.84 7.75
CA GLY A 753 -21.28 -16.90 6.79
C GLY A 753 -21.56 -18.29 7.33
N ILE A 754 -21.73 -19.23 6.40
CA ILE A 754 -21.86 -20.65 6.69
C ILE A 754 -20.78 -21.46 5.97
N LEU A 755 -20.16 -22.39 6.69
CA LEU A 755 -19.20 -23.35 6.17
C LEU A 755 -19.65 -24.78 6.47
N VAL A 756 -19.35 -25.71 5.57
CA VAL A 756 -19.61 -27.15 5.76
C VAL A 756 -18.35 -27.94 5.46
N LEU A 757 -17.74 -28.54 6.47
CA LEU A 757 -16.37 -29.09 6.39
C LEU A 757 -16.29 -30.55 6.87
N PRO A 758 -15.45 -31.41 6.25
CA PRO A 758 -15.35 -32.84 6.59
C PRO A 758 -14.38 -33.06 7.78
N VAL A 759 -14.55 -32.29 8.84
CA VAL A 759 -13.74 -32.31 10.07
C VAL A 759 -14.67 -32.25 11.28
N SER A 760 -14.21 -32.76 12.43
CA SER A 760 -14.97 -32.70 13.69
C SER A 760 -14.76 -31.37 14.42
N ILE A 761 -15.70 -30.98 15.28
CA ILE A 761 -15.64 -29.72 16.05
C ILE A 761 -14.35 -29.63 16.86
N GLY A 762 -13.96 -30.69 17.57
CA GLY A 762 -12.72 -30.71 18.36
C GLY A 762 -11.43 -30.50 17.55
N ASN A 763 -11.41 -30.77 16.24
CA ASN A 763 -10.27 -30.44 15.39
C ASN A 763 -10.27 -28.95 14.99
N ILE A 764 -11.45 -28.34 14.85
CA ILE A 764 -11.61 -26.90 14.59
C ILE A 764 -11.20 -26.11 15.83
N GLU A 765 -11.63 -26.54 17.02
CA GLU A 765 -11.19 -26.00 18.32
C GLU A 765 -9.66 -26.08 18.49
N GLU A 766 -9.04 -27.24 18.23
CA GLU A 766 -7.57 -27.41 18.31
C GLU A 766 -6.84 -26.49 17.32
N TYR A 767 -7.43 -26.24 16.14
CA TYR A 767 -6.83 -25.39 15.12
C TYR A 767 -6.85 -23.91 15.47
N PHE A 768 -8.02 -23.36 15.84
CA PHE A 768 -8.14 -21.94 16.20
C PHE A 768 -7.49 -21.64 17.56
N SER A 769 -7.51 -22.58 18.49
CA SER A 769 -6.81 -22.43 19.78
C SER A 769 -5.29 -22.63 19.66
N SER A 770 -4.77 -22.94 18.46
CA SER A 770 -3.34 -23.12 18.22
C SER A 770 -2.61 -21.79 18.07
N LYS A 771 -1.63 -21.53 18.95
CA LYS A 771 -0.71 -20.39 18.83
C LYS A 771 0.25 -20.47 17.65
N VAL A 772 0.26 -21.57 16.88
CA VAL A 772 1.12 -21.72 15.70
C VAL A 772 0.64 -20.75 14.63
N ASN A 773 1.35 -19.62 14.47
CA ASN A 773 1.02 -18.48 13.63
C ASN A 773 -0.23 -17.69 14.11
N GLY A 774 -0.25 -17.28 15.38
CA GLY A 774 -1.14 -16.21 15.87
C GLY A 774 -2.64 -16.51 15.75
N TYR A 775 -3.12 -17.59 16.40
CA TYR A 775 -4.53 -18.01 16.48
C TYR A 775 -5.34 -18.00 15.16
N ARG A 776 -4.65 -17.98 14.00
CA ARG A 776 -5.20 -18.07 12.64
C ARG A 776 -6.22 -16.97 12.29
N GLY A 777 -5.93 -15.74 12.73
CA GLY A 777 -6.75 -14.55 12.45
C GLY A 777 -7.72 -14.17 13.57
N LEU A 778 -7.74 -14.93 14.66
CA LEU A 778 -8.36 -14.54 15.92
C LEU A 778 -7.30 -13.94 16.86
N ASP A 779 -7.74 -13.22 17.89
CA ASP A 779 -6.84 -12.69 18.94
C ASP A 779 -6.62 -13.71 20.08
N GLY A 780 -7.49 -14.72 20.16
CA GLY A 780 -7.55 -15.71 21.24
C GLY A 780 -8.12 -17.06 20.82
N PRO A 781 -8.14 -18.06 21.73
CA PRO A 781 -8.80 -19.34 21.49
C PRO A 781 -10.33 -19.17 21.43
N LEU A 782 -11.02 -20.23 21.00
CA LEU A 782 -12.49 -20.26 21.07
C LEU A 782 -12.96 -20.46 22.52
N MET A 783 -13.82 -19.57 22.99
CA MET A 783 -14.39 -19.61 24.34
C MET A 783 -15.82 -20.16 24.28
N PRO A 784 -16.16 -21.27 24.98
CA PRO A 784 -17.53 -21.79 24.99
C PRO A 784 -18.52 -20.78 25.56
N ALA A 785 -19.60 -20.52 24.83
CA ALA A 785 -20.64 -19.53 25.15
C ALA A 785 -22.00 -20.16 25.48
N GLY A 786 -22.23 -21.44 25.13
CA GLY A 786 -23.44 -22.18 25.51
C GLY A 786 -23.88 -23.21 24.46
N GLU A 787 -25.11 -23.69 24.58
CA GLU A 787 -25.75 -24.58 23.60
C GLU A 787 -27.09 -23.98 23.13
N ARG A 788 -27.48 -24.28 21.88
CA ARG A 788 -28.78 -23.89 21.32
C ARG A 788 -29.42 -25.04 20.54
N SER A 789 -30.60 -25.47 20.97
CA SER A 789 -31.42 -26.44 20.23
C SER A 789 -32.38 -25.72 19.29
N ALA A 790 -32.18 -25.88 17.99
CA ALA A 790 -33.05 -25.39 16.91
C ALA A 790 -33.10 -26.45 15.80
N ASN A 791 -33.93 -26.28 14.76
CA ASN A 791 -33.89 -27.02 13.46
C ASN A 791 -33.54 -28.54 13.41
N GLY A 792 -33.68 -29.29 14.50
CA GLY A 792 -33.26 -30.69 14.62
C GLY A 792 -31.80 -30.90 15.06
N PHE A 793 -31.08 -29.81 15.37
CA PHE A 793 -29.68 -29.76 15.79
C PHE A 793 -29.52 -29.21 17.22
N THR A 794 -28.43 -29.61 17.89
CA THR A 794 -27.94 -28.96 19.11
C THR A 794 -26.62 -28.28 18.76
N TRP A 795 -26.66 -26.97 18.57
CA TRP A 795 -25.53 -26.13 18.21
C TRP A 795 -24.69 -25.85 19.45
N GLN A 796 -23.38 -26.05 19.34
CA GLN A 796 -22.38 -25.59 20.30
C GLN A 796 -22.02 -24.15 19.95
N LEU A 797 -22.17 -23.22 20.90
CA LEU A 797 -21.90 -21.79 20.71
C LEU A 797 -20.55 -21.41 21.32
N TYR A 798 -19.81 -20.56 20.62
CA TYR A 798 -18.51 -20.05 21.02
C TYR A 798 -18.41 -18.56 20.71
N THR A 799 -17.56 -17.87 21.45
CA THR A 799 -17.12 -16.51 21.16
C THR A 799 -15.59 -16.46 21.03
N SER A 800 -15.12 -15.50 20.24
CA SER A 800 -13.73 -15.08 20.20
C SER A 800 -13.67 -13.60 19.78
N SER A 801 -12.49 -13.10 19.45
CA SER A 801 -12.33 -11.81 18.78
C SER A 801 -11.33 -11.92 17.62
N SER A 802 -11.42 -11.00 16.67
CA SER A 802 -10.50 -10.85 15.55
C SER A 802 -10.17 -9.36 15.40
N TYR A 803 -8.90 -9.00 15.51
CA TYR A 803 -8.43 -7.61 15.45
C TYR A 803 -9.15 -6.68 16.45
N GLY A 804 -9.48 -7.21 17.63
CA GLY A 804 -10.20 -6.52 18.70
C GLY A 804 -11.73 -6.53 18.60
N ARG A 805 -12.30 -7.09 17.52
CA ARG A 805 -13.76 -7.09 17.26
C ARG A 805 -14.43 -8.44 17.56
N PRO A 806 -15.68 -8.50 18.06
CA PRO A 806 -16.36 -9.76 18.38
C PRO A 806 -16.52 -10.71 17.19
N VAL A 807 -16.33 -12.00 17.48
CA VAL A 807 -16.63 -13.11 16.57
C VAL A 807 -17.53 -14.13 17.28
N ASP A 808 -18.73 -14.34 16.75
CA ASP A 808 -19.66 -15.37 17.24
C ASP A 808 -19.60 -16.60 16.33
N ILE A 809 -19.55 -17.80 16.92
CA ILE A 809 -19.45 -19.05 16.18
C ILE A 809 -20.45 -20.07 16.72
N ALA A 810 -21.23 -20.70 15.84
CA ALA A 810 -22.11 -21.82 16.15
C ALA A 810 -21.71 -23.04 15.33
N MET A 811 -21.49 -24.19 15.98
CA MET A 811 -21.06 -25.42 15.31
C MET A 811 -21.98 -26.60 15.64
N VAL A 812 -22.24 -27.46 14.65
CA VAL A 812 -22.90 -28.76 14.85
C VAL A 812 -22.32 -29.82 13.91
N GLU A 813 -22.21 -31.06 14.38
CA GLU A 813 -21.82 -32.21 13.54
C GLU A 813 -23.07 -32.90 12.95
N ASP A 814 -23.09 -33.10 11.63
CA ASP A 814 -24.11 -33.85 10.91
C ASP A 814 -23.49 -34.74 9.82
N ARG A 815 -23.75 -36.06 9.92
CA ARG A 815 -23.32 -37.10 8.95
C ARG A 815 -21.81 -37.07 8.62
N GLY A 816 -20.97 -36.72 9.59
CA GLY A 816 -19.50 -36.68 9.44
C GLY A 816 -18.96 -35.36 8.86
N TRP A 817 -19.79 -34.32 8.81
CA TRP A 817 -19.40 -32.94 8.49
C TRP A 817 -19.71 -32.03 9.67
N SER A 818 -18.88 -31.02 9.93
CA SER A 818 -19.25 -29.89 10.78
C SER A 818 -19.90 -28.81 9.93
N ILE A 819 -21.07 -28.34 10.35
CA ILE A 819 -21.70 -27.11 9.88
C ILE A 819 -21.30 -26.01 10.86
N ILE A 820 -20.80 -24.89 10.33
CA ILE A 820 -20.30 -23.75 11.10
C ILE A 820 -21.03 -22.51 10.62
N VAL A 821 -21.69 -21.77 11.51
CA VAL A 821 -22.14 -20.39 11.27
C VAL A 821 -21.18 -19.47 12.01
N MET A 822 -20.67 -18.43 11.34
CA MET A 822 -19.82 -17.40 11.95
C MET A 822 -20.42 -16.02 11.69
N GLN A 823 -20.36 -15.14 12.67
CA GLN A 823 -20.66 -13.70 12.53
C GLN A 823 -19.42 -12.91 12.96
N PHE A 824 -19.05 -11.95 12.12
CA PHE A 824 -18.10 -10.89 12.43
C PHE A 824 -18.89 -9.57 12.52
N CYS A 825 -18.58 -8.75 13.52
CA CYS A 825 -19.26 -7.46 13.71
C CYS A 825 -18.46 -6.57 14.64
N ASN A 826 -18.86 -5.31 14.74
CA ASN A 826 -18.23 -4.36 15.63
C ASN A 826 -18.87 -4.39 17.04
N GLN A 827 -18.10 -4.03 18.07
CA GLN A 827 -18.52 -4.17 19.48
C GLN A 827 -19.75 -3.34 19.85
N ASP A 828 -19.96 -2.22 19.15
CA ASP A 828 -21.08 -1.28 19.29
C ASP A 828 -22.42 -1.79 18.71
N GLU A 829 -22.39 -2.85 17.90
CA GLU A 829 -23.58 -3.44 17.26
C GLU A 829 -23.74 -4.95 17.45
N HIS A 830 -22.73 -5.62 18.03
CA HIS A 830 -22.70 -7.05 18.34
C HIS A 830 -24.01 -7.56 18.96
N ASP A 831 -24.47 -6.91 20.02
CA ASP A 831 -25.63 -7.31 20.80
C ASP A 831 -26.94 -7.30 19.97
N ALA A 832 -27.05 -6.38 19.00
CA ALA A 832 -28.19 -6.25 18.10
C ALA A 832 -28.13 -7.25 16.94
N LEU A 833 -26.95 -7.42 16.32
CA LEU A 833 -26.72 -8.37 15.24
C LEU A 833 -26.81 -9.81 15.73
N TYR A 834 -26.27 -10.12 16.91
CA TYR A 834 -26.40 -11.43 17.55
C TYR A 834 -27.87 -11.86 17.65
N ARG A 835 -28.73 -10.97 18.13
CA ARG A 835 -30.17 -11.23 18.31
C ARG A 835 -30.98 -11.25 17.01
N THR A 836 -30.64 -10.41 16.03
CA THR A 836 -31.49 -10.19 14.83
C THR A 836 -30.93 -10.78 13.54
N VAL A 837 -29.67 -11.22 13.54
CA VAL A 837 -28.99 -11.87 12.41
C VAL A 837 -28.46 -13.25 12.82
N PHE A 838 -27.42 -13.34 13.66
CA PHE A 838 -26.75 -14.61 13.98
C PHE A 838 -27.71 -15.69 14.50
N LEU A 839 -28.48 -15.42 15.55
CA LEU A 839 -29.43 -16.39 16.10
C LEU A 839 -30.51 -16.81 15.08
N PRO A 840 -31.16 -15.89 14.32
CA PRO A 840 -32.03 -16.26 13.19
C PRO A 840 -31.37 -17.10 12.08
N ILE A 841 -30.08 -16.91 11.79
CA ILE A 841 -29.34 -17.79 10.85
C ILE A 841 -29.27 -19.19 11.46
N VAL A 842 -28.76 -19.30 12.69
CA VAL A 842 -28.61 -20.57 13.43
C VAL A 842 -29.95 -21.29 13.58
N ASP A 843 -31.05 -20.58 13.80
CA ASP A 843 -32.40 -21.16 13.96
C ASP A 843 -33.00 -21.67 12.65
N SER A 844 -32.60 -21.11 11.50
CA SER A 844 -33.16 -21.45 10.19
C SER A 844 -32.31 -22.43 9.37
N ALA A 845 -31.03 -22.59 9.71
CA ALA A 845 -30.05 -23.48 9.07
C ALA A 845 -30.52 -24.95 8.96
N SER A 846 -31.08 -25.33 7.81
CA SER A 846 -31.71 -26.64 7.56
C SER A 846 -31.36 -27.20 6.18
N ARG A 847 -31.28 -28.53 6.02
CA ARG A 847 -31.04 -29.19 4.71
C ARG A 847 -32.33 -29.29 3.88
#